data_AF-A0A6L7IRA0-F1
#
_entry.id   AF-A0A6L7IRA0-F1
#
_cell.length_a   1.000
_cell.length_b   1.000
_cell.length_c   1.000
_cell.angle_alpha   90.00
_cell.angle_beta   90.00
_cell.angle_gamma   90.00
#
_symmetry.space_group_name_H-M   'P 1'
#
loop_
_entity.id
_entity.type
_entity.pdbx_description
1 polymer ?
#
loop_
_entity_poly.entity_id
_entity_poly.type
_entity_poly.pdbx_seq_one_letter_code
_entity_poly.pdbx_strand_id
1 'polypeptide(L)'
;MEYAGQYIALCLGGAGSASAPAPGIALDGTVPFTLDAMVRGVPVETDASVLRQEGALDIRLTAKGFSFWREGFGTCSTSSDGEAFQQGEWNHLCIAYEPGTVRLFVNGALDRVMQKPCKGSASTKPFAIGAGVKGGVRQLRLFDRALGGMEVQDLLLMDYADIQASSYAGDLAAFYDFGCKAPVEHVSGSSIALQGDANMRALFPSVKLRGSAYLAISNEPAINPAGRRNDAYSVQAWIRLEPFDGQDAYTVFANGDQMGEAGMSLYVARDGTSWRLGALRGNEAPMVSKGTVPPELWTNVCVTYDGLQTQSLYVDGVLDSQISTCLPISDVLEEPKLRIGADLSNGSDNGKDCFSGAISRVDMWNRALTAAEVKSYAAEEPSFDAEGLQASYDLSFSDVNNAVSADPIGLRNGAVVDEVVQEAGATPMMAACAPATEPLSDGELQRCRAACLKGNDPAPLRVSRLEKDGRVYFVGHYRDGSQTIAEAEAGFDEWTLWYIELVLLLVGGALTVLAGVRVTGGDKITNFIVTKIMPNPAFRSLFSGSVSFKTIITFFYLLKTNGLLTPLLKAAMSGLRWFKVIWSIAVMVTMAVAICTGMGLLYYATALADLAVSLIVHLADMPASGTLLPCGVSALFFDHHAVTSTTSLPAGEADAIALAWSGTQLVSKPEWDSGKSDPCAYCIEAVKDKKITVKVNLTCSDPSLASVNVRAIDKSRSTLLGNSDEATATFRYGKASGIMLAFPYHVLAGKGVGKHALQLEWQCYYQGEWKKMTVTKHVMYTLLAYPNEPWLSRNGPTQYPWVSLLDKACTWAAGKKTPEEVAGAIELKVNEGLGLEYDTSGWGQSYYCGTNGLFYLSGFLTLYSHLVNCTDCATIVTTFANALGCDLYEARMEDPASMKPFAFVEVKSIGKKVWKDGRFTYHEVAVSKRAAATGNQNRAVYDACCTLNGSATPASTSGRDPVLSNGMSFSDYDDTAPIPRTIVARSSYREHFATNDAEGVGLCIYHWASEQRRSAMP
;
A
#
# COMPACT_ATOMS: atom_id res chain seq x y z
N MET A 1 -26.14 -1.23 20.37
CA MET A 1 -26.48 -1.19 18.92
C MET A 1 -26.28 -2.60 18.36
N GLU A 2 -27.04 -3.05 17.35
CA GLU A 2 -26.79 -4.38 16.75
C GLU A 2 -25.63 -4.33 15.75
N TYR A 3 -24.78 -5.35 15.76
CA TYR A 3 -23.62 -5.45 14.88
C TYR A 3 -24.01 -6.03 13.51
N ALA A 4 -23.79 -5.27 12.43
CA ALA A 4 -24.27 -5.59 11.09
C ALA A 4 -23.46 -6.69 10.36
N GLY A 5 -22.21 -6.96 10.77
CA GLY A 5 -21.28 -7.86 10.06
C GLY A 5 -21.36 -9.34 10.46
N GLN A 6 -22.47 -9.81 11.06
CA GLN A 6 -22.61 -11.18 11.54
C GLN A 6 -23.37 -12.10 10.57
N TYR A 7 -23.13 -13.41 10.63
CA TYR A 7 -23.97 -14.41 9.98
C TYR A 7 -24.02 -15.72 10.80
N ILE A 8 -24.97 -16.60 10.51
CA ILE A 8 -25.14 -17.89 11.21
C ILE A 8 -24.72 -19.04 10.31
N ALA A 9 -24.10 -20.06 10.91
CA ALA A 9 -23.82 -21.34 10.28
C ALA A 9 -23.92 -22.49 11.30
N LEU A 10 -24.09 -23.71 10.79
CA LEU A 10 -23.79 -24.91 11.55
C LEU A 10 -22.27 -25.03 11.70
N CYS A 11 -21.76 -25.00 12.92
CA CYS A 11 -20.35 -25.27 13.21
C CYS A 11 -20.14 -26.69 13.69
N LEU A 12 -19.08 -27.32 13.17
CA LEU A 12 -18.74 -28.73 13.38
C LEU A 12 -17.32 -28.82 13.95
N GLY A 13 -17.13 -29.53 15.06
CA GLY A 13 -15.83 -29.72 15.69
C GLY A 13 -15.05 -30.93 15.17
N GLY A 14 -15.68 -31.75 14.32
CA GLY A 14 -15.14 -32.99 13.75
C GLY A 14 -15.84 -34.24 14.27
N ALA A 15 -16.43 -34.21 15.48
CA ALA A 15 -17.17 -35.34 16.05
C ALA A 15 -18.70 -35.18 15.95
N GLY A 16 -19.19 -33.98 15.62
CA GLY A 16 -20.61 -33.66 15.47
C GLY A 16 -21.14 -33.84 14.06
N SER A 17 -22.46 -33.90 13.95
CA SER A 17 -23.18 -33.91 12.67
C SER A 17 -24.62 -33.41 12.86
N ALA A 18 -25.31 -33.09 11.76
CA ALA A 18 -26.74 -32.84 11.76
C ALA A 18 -27.48 -34.01 11.06
N SER A 19 -28.60 -34.44 11.64
CA SER A 19 -29.50 -35.44 11.08
C SER A 19 -30.73 -34.74 10.52
N ALA A 20 -30.93 -34.84 9.22
CA ALA A 20 -32.00 -34.20 8.49
C ALA A 20 -32.87 -35.24 7.77
N PRO A 21 -34.19 -34.97 7.58
CA PRO A 21 -35.06 -35.90 6.88
C PRO A 21 -34.59 -36.14 5.45
N ALA A 22 -34.77 -37.38 4.96
CA ALA A 22 -34.49 -37.71 3.56
C ALA A 22 -35.42 -36.91 2.63
N PRO A 23 -34.94 -36.48 1.46
CA PRO A 23 -35.76 -35.75 0.51
C PRO A 23 -36.81 -36.66 -0.13
N GLY A 24 -37.87 -36.06 -0.68
CA GLY A 24 -38.94 -36.78 -1.38
C GLY A 24 -38.53 -37.44 -2.71
N ILE A 25 -37.30 -37.22 -3.18
CA ILE A 25 -36.79 -37.77 -4.45
C ILE A 25 -35.86 -38.95 -4.23
N ALA A 26 -36.01 -39.98 -5.06
CA ALA A 26 -35.13 -41.14 -5.05
C ALA A 26 -33.80 -40.81 -5.72
N LEU A 27 -32.74 -40.63 -4.93
CA LEU A 27 -31.38 -40.40 -5.41
C LEU A 27 -30.71 -41.71 -5.89
N ASP A 28 -31.44 -42.52 -6.66
CA ASP A 28 -31.04 -43.82 -7.19
C ASP A 28 -30.57 -43.76 -8.67
N GLY A 29 -30.57 -42.55 -9.24
CA GLY A 29 -30.00 -42.26 -10.57
C GLY A 29 -30.92 -42.61 -11.72
N THR A 30 -32.17 -42.97 -11.43
CA THR A 30 -33.21 -43.11 -12.46
C THR A 30 -33.70 -41.77 -12.98
N VAL A 31 -33.58 -40.72 -12.17
CA VAL A 31 -34.00 -39.35 -12.50
C VAL A 31 -32.81 -38.38 -12.35
N PRO A 32 -32.81 -37.27 -13.12
CA PRO A 32 -31.84 -36.20 -12.94
C PRO A 32 -32.02 -35.52 -11.58
N PHE A 33 -30.96 -34.92 -11.04
CA PHE A 33 -31.01 -34.11 -9.82
C PHE A 33 -29.80 -33.18 -9.74
N THR A 34 -29.89 -32.17 -8.87
CA THR A 34 -28.74 -31.34 -8.49
C THR A 34 -28.62 -31.26 -6.97
N LEU A 35 -27.45 -31.61 -6.45
CA LEU A 35 -27.07 -31.38 -5.05
C LEU A 35 -26.19 -30.13 -4.99
N ASP A 36 -26.54 -29.21 -4.14
CA ASP A 36 -25.87 -27.94 -3.94
C ASP A 36 -25.58 -27.77 -2.45
N ALA A 37 -24.36 -27.38 -2.11
CA ALA A 37 -23.89 -27.32 -0.74
C ALA A 37 -23.00 -26.12 -0.51
N MET A 38 -23.17 -25.50 0.65
CA MET A 38 -22.32 -24.43 1.09
C MET A 38 -21.57 -24.77 2.36
N VAL A 39 -20.26 -24.93 2.23
CA VAL A 39 -19.44 -25.67 3.19
C VAL A 39 -18.09 -25.02 3.38
N ARG A 40 -17.69 -24.86 4.63
CA ARG A 40 -16.32 -24.58 5.04
C ARG A 40 -15.82 -25.77 5.81
N GLY A 41 -14.73 -26.41 5.40
CA GLY A 41 -14.33 -27.62 6.12
C GLY A 41 -12.89 -28.06 5.89
N VAL A 42 -12.31 -28.57 6.97
CA VAL A 42 -11.09 -29.37 6.97
C VAL A 42 -11.49 -30.81 7.32
N PRO A 43 -11.15 -31.81 6.48
CA PRO A 43 -11.40 -33.21 6.80
C PRO A 43 -10.49 -33.62 7.97
N VAL A 44 -11.08 -34.09 9.08
CA VAL A 44 -10.30 -34.59 10.24
C VAL A 44 -9.97 -36.08 10.14
N GLU A 45 -10.66 -36.79 9.26
CA GLU A 45 -10.45 -38.21 8.96
C GLU A 45 -10.71 -38.48 7.47
N THR A 46 -10.34 -39.67 6.99
CA THR A 46 -10.48 -40.06 5.58
C THR A 46 -11.94 -40.18 5.11
N ASP A 47 -12.90 -40.22 6.04
CA ASP A 47 -14.33 -40.36 5.76
C ASP A 47 -15.15 -39.09 6.06
N ALA A 48 -14.49 -37.92 6.13
CA ALA A 48 -15.11 -36.61 6.34
C ALA A 48 -16.19 -36.29 5.29
N SER A 49 -17.45 -36.36 5.69
CA SER A 49 -18.63 -36.30 4.83
C SER A 49 -19.41 -35.01 5.04
N VAL A 50 -19.54 -34.21 3.98
CA VAL A 50 -20.44 -33.05 3.93
C VAL A 50 -21.88 -33.51 4.04
N LEU A 51 -22.24 -34.53 3.26
CA LEU A 51 -23.58 -35.08 3.19
C LEU A 51 -23.48 -36.58 2.90
N ARG A 52 -24.04 -37.40 3.78
CA ARG A 52 -24.11 -38.84 3.60
C ARG A 52 -25.55 -39.32 3.73
N GLN A 53 -25.96 -40.16 2.79
CA GLN A 53 -27.14 -41.00 2.94
C GLN A 53 -26.70 -42.46 2.94
N GLU A 54 -26.87 -43.12 4.07
CA GLU A 54 -26.39 -44.48 4.26
C GLU A 54 -26.99 -45.44 3.21
N GLY A 55 -26.10 -46.16 2.51
CA GLY A 55 -26.46 -47.08 1.42
C GLY A 55 -26.80 -46.42 0.09
N ALA A 56 -26.79 -45.08 -0.03
CA ALA A 56 -27.16 -44.38 -1.26
C ALA A 56 -26.00 -43.55 -1.83
N LEU A 57 -25.54 -42.53 -1.09
CA LEU A 57 -24.53 -41.58 -1.57
C LEU A 57 -23.71 -40.97 -0.44
N ASP A 58 -22.57 -40.41 -0.81
CA ASP A 58 -21.66 -39.72 0.10
C ASP A 58 -20.89 -38.59 -0.63
N ILE A 59 -20.98 -37.36 -0.12
CA ILE A 59 -20.17 -36.22 -0.56
C ILE A 59 -19.07 -36.01 0.49
N ARG A 60 -17.82 -36.29 0.13
CA ARG A 60 -16.68 -36.19 1.04
C ARG A 60 -15.77 -35.03 0.69
N LEU A 61 -15.28 -34.32 1.70
CA LEU A 61 -14.20 -33.36 1.52
C LEU A 61 -12.86 -34.08 1.37
N THR A 62 -12.01 -33.52 0.53
CA THR A 62 -10.62 -33.95 0.34
C THR A 62 -9.69 -32.76 0.62
N ALA A 63 -8.37 -33.00 0.62
CA ALA A 63 -7.39 -31.92 0.81
C ALA A 63 -7.44 -30.83 -0.28
N LYS A 64 -7.95 -31.13 -1.47
CA LYS A 64 -7.89 -30.25 -2.65
C LYS A 64 -9.24 -30.01 -3.34
N GLY A 65 -10.35 -30.42 -2.72
CA GLY A 65 -11.68 -30.37 -3.32
C GLY A 65 -12.64 -31.35 -2.67
N PHE A 66 -13.50 -32.01 -3.45
CA PHE A 66 -14.45 -32.97 -2.92
C PHE A 66 -14.62 -34.20 -3.81
N SER A 67 -15.17 -35.27 -3.24
CA SER A 67 -15.56 -36.47 -3.98
C SER A 67 -17.01 -36.82 -3.72
N PHE A 68 -17.72 -37.16 -4.78
CA PHE A 68 -19.07 -37.70 -4.77
C PHE A 68 -19.00 -39.21 -5.02
N TRP A 69 -19.26 -40.00 -4.00
CA TRP A 69 -19.45 -41.44 -4.11
C TRP A 69 -20.93 -41.77 -4.11
N ARG A 70 -21.29 -42.77 -4.92
CA ARG A 70 -22.65 -43.29 -4.97
C ARG A 70 -22.68 -44.75 -5.36
N GLU A 71 -23.61 -45.50 -4.79
CA GLU A 71 -23.80 -46.91 -5.11
C GLU A 71 -24.17 -47.08 -6.61
N GLY A 72 -23.49 -48.00 -7.29
CA GLY A 72 -23.58 -48.20 -8.73
C GLY A 72 -22.74 -47.24 -9.58
N PHE A 73 -22.43 -46.03 -9.10
CA PHE A 73 -21.68 -45.00 -9.86
C PHE A 73 -20.17 -45.04 -9.56
N GLY A 74 -19.81 -45.49 -8.36
CA GLY A 74 -18.47 -45.36 -7.80
C GLY A 74 -18.15 -43.91 -7.41
N THR A 75 -16.87 -43.62 -7.21
CA THR A 75 -16.40 -42.29 -6.79
C THR A 75 -16.14 -41.38 -8.00
N CYS A 76 -16.60 -40.14 -7.89
CA CYS A 76 -16.38 -39.03 -8.80
C CYS A 76 -15.70 -37.90 -8.01
N SER A 77 -14.44 -37.59 -8.27
CA SER A 77 -13.71 -36.55 -7.53
C SER A 77 -13.43 -35.33 -8.39
N THR A 78 -13.28 -34.17 -7.76
CA THR A 78 -12.79 -32.97 -8.43
C THR A 78 -11.34 -33.12 -8.94
N SER A 79 -10.87 -32.17 -9.74
CA SER A 79 -9.48 -32.09 -10.19
C SER A 79 -8.48 -32.01 -9.02
N SER A 80 -7.28 -32.57 -9.22
CA SER A 80 -6.20 -32.60 -8.22
C SER A 80 -5.42 -31.29 -8.10
N ASP A 81 -5.79 -30.30 -8.90
CA ASP A 81 -4.99 -29.11 -9.15
C ASP A 81 -5.26 -28.04 -8.07
N GLY A 82 -6.36 -28.17 -7.33
CA GLY A 82 -6.60 -27.48 -6.06
C GLY A 82 -6.73 -25.96 -6.13
N GLU A 83 -6.75 -25.35 -7.32
CA GLU A 83 -6.76 -23.88 -7.46
C GLU A 83 -8.13 -23.24 -7.15
N ALA A 84 -9.23 -23.95 -7.37
CA ALA A 84 -10.58 -23.42 -7.16
C ALA A 84 -11.14 -23.65 -5.74
N PHE A 85 -10.69 -24.71 -5.06
CA PHE A 85 -11.12 -25.06 -3.71
C PHE A 85 -10.10 -24.58 -2.69
N GLN A 86 -10.54 -23.81 -1.70
CA GLN A 86 -9.67 -23.33 -0.64
C GLN A 86 -10.05 -24.02 0.67
N GLN A 87 -9.20 -24.93 1.15
CA GLN A 87 -9.45 -25.66 2.38
C GLN A 87 -9.52 -24.70 3.57
N GLY A 88 -10.51 -24.88 4.44
CA GLY A 88 -10.74 -24.00 5.59
C GLY A 88 -11.50 -22.71 5.25
N GLU A 89 -11.75 -22.42 3.98
CA GLU A 89 -12.60 -21.31 3.52
C GLU A 89 -14.01 -21.80 3.14
N TRP A 90 -14.95 -20.87 2.99
CA TRP A 90 -16.28 -21.19 2.45
C TRP A 90 -16.20 -21.55 0.97
N ASN A 91 -16.69 -22.73 0.63
CA ASN A 91 -16.75 -23.23 -0.72
C ASN A 91 -18.19 -23.64 -1.07
N HIS A 92 -18.61 -23.28 -2.28
CA HIS A 92 -19.79 -23.83 -2.91
C HIS A 92 -19.42 -25.14 -3.62
N LEU A 93 -20.11 -26.22 -3.29
CA LEU A 93 -19.95 -27.52 -3.92
C LEU A 93 -21.26 -27.89 -4.59
N CYS A 94 -21.22 -28.18 -5.90
CA CYS A 94 -22.42 -28.59 -6.62
C CYS A 94 -22.17 -29.82 -7.49
N ILE A 95 -23.14 -30.73 -7.50
CA ILE A 95 -23.18 -31.96 -8.27
C ILE A 95 -24.47 -31.95 -9.09
N ALA A 96 -24.37 -31.77 -10.41
CA ALA A 96 -25.49 -31.91 -11.32
C ALA A 96 -25.42 -33.27 -12.02
N TYR A 97 -26.48 -34.06 -11.89
CA TYR A 97 -26.60 -35.37 -12.51
C TYR A 97 -27.77 -35.39 -13.50
N GLU A 98 -27.47 -35.85 -14.71
CA GLU A 98 -28.46 -36.34 -15.67
C GLU A 98 -28.11 -37.78 -16.05
N PRO A 99 -29.05 -38.59 -16.52
CA PRO A 99 -28.78 -39.98 -16.87
C PRO A 99 -27.51 -40.16 -17.72
N GLY A 100 -26.50 -40.78 -17.12
CA GLY A 100 -25.20 -41.06 -17.75
C GLY A 100 -24.13 -39.98 -17.56
N THR A 101 -24.44 -38.77 -17.09
CA THR A 101 -23.46 -37.67 -16.93
C THR A 101 -23.50 -37.05 -15.53
N VAL A 102 -22.34 -37.00 -14.86
CA VAL A 102 -22.11 -36.27 -13.61
C VAL A 102 -21.25 -35.04 -13.89
N ARG A 103 -21.70 -33.87 -13.44
CA ARG A 103 -20.93 -32.62 -13.47
C ARG A 103 -20.64 -32.17 -12.05
N LEU A 104 -19.38 -31.86 -11.75
CA LEU A 104 -18.94 -31.31 -10.48
C LEU A 104 -18.57 -29.84 -10.66
N PHE A 105 -19.07 -29.00 -9.77
CA PHE A 105 -18.78 -27.58 -9.73
C PHE A 105 -18.19 -27.20 -8.37
N VAL A 106 -17.22 -26.30 -8.38
CA VAL A 106 -16.63 -25.69 -7.18
C VAL A 106 -16.71 -24.19 -7.34
N ASN A 107 -17.29 -23.48 -6.37
CA ASN A 107 -17.41 -22.02 -6.38
C ASN A 107 -18.11 -21.49 -7.65
N GLY A 108 -19.10 -22.24 -8.14
CA GLY A 108 -19.86 -21.93 -9.36
C GLY A 108 -19.13 -22.21 -10.67
N ALA A 109 -17.87 -22.62 -10.62
CA ALA A 109 -17.09 -23.01 -11.78
C ALA A 109 -17.23 -24.52 -12.04
N LEU A 110 -17.41 -24.93 -13.30
CA LEU A 110 -17.38 -26.33 -13.69
C LEU A 110 -15.95 -26.88 -13.53
N ASP A 111 -15.76 -27.83 -12.61
CA ASP A 111 -14.48 -28.49 -12.37
C ASP A 111 -14.33 -29.76 -13.22
N ARG A 112 -15.38 -30.60 -13.29
CA ARG A 112 -15.27 -31.90 -13.99
C ARG A 112 -16.58 -32.39 -14.57
N VAL A 113 -16.50 -33.05 -15.73
CA VAL A 113 -17.60 -33.82 -16.34
C VAL A 113 -17.17 -35.28 -16.45
N MET A 114 -18.02 -36.20 -16.01
CA MET A 114 -17.76 -37.64 -16.04
C MET A 114 -18.96 -38.40 -16.62
N GLN A 115 -18.67 -39.39 -17.47
CA GLN A 115 -19.67 -40.30 -18.00
C GLN A 115 -19.79 -41.53 -17.08
N LYS A 116 -20.94 -41.70 -16.44
CA LYS A 116 -21.22 -42.73 -15.43
C LYS A 116 -22.62 -43.33 -15.65
N PRO A 117 -22.78 -44.30 -16.58
CA PRO A 117 -24.04 -44.99 -16.78
C PRO A 117 -24.19 -46.13 -15.76
N CYS A 118 -25.10 -45.99 -14.79
CA CYS A 118 -25.54 -47.10 -13.94
C CYS A 118 -26.78 -46.69 -13.12
N LYS A 119 -27.43 -47.64 -12.43
CA LYS A 119 -28.50 -47.41 -11.44
C LYS A 119 -28.01 -47.85 -10.06
N GLY A 120 -28.25 -47.05 -9.03
CA GLY A 120 -27.91 -47.38 -7.63
C GLY A 120 -29.13 -47.84 -6.84
N SER A 121 -28.97 -48.05 -5.53
CA SER A 121 -30.10 -48.28 -4.62
C SER A 121 -30.69 -46.96 -4.12
N ALA A 122 -32.01 -46.94 -3.92
CA ALA A 122 -32.67 -45.87 -3.17
C ALA A 122 -32.52 -46.12 -1.66
N SER A 123 -32.42 -45.05 -0.88
CA SER A 123 -32.40 -45.10 0.58
C SER A 123 -33.44 -44.14 1.14
N THR A 124 -34.14 -44.56 2.20
CA THR A 124 -35.08 -43.71 2.97
C THR A 124 -34.47 -43.27 4.30
N LYS A 125 -33.20 -43.60 4.55
CA LYS A 125 -32.49 -43.22 5.77
C LYS A 125 -32.24 -41.70 5.76
N PRO A 126 -32.24 -41.06 6.95
CA PRO A 126 -31.99 -39.63 7.07
C PRO A 126 -30.61 -39.26 6.52
N PHE A 127 -30.47 -38.00 6.13
CA PHE A 127 -29.18 -37.41 5.77
C PHE A 127 -28.37 -37.10 7.02
N ALA A 128 -27.13 -37.56 7.04
CA ALA A 128 -26.12 -37.14 8.00
C ALA A 128 -25.24 -36.06 7.35
N ILE A 129 -25.22 -34.87 7.96
CA ILE A 129 -24.56 -33.68 7.42
C ILE A 129 -23.35 -33.34 8.30
N GLY A 130 -22.18 -33.24 7.69
CA GLY A 130 -20.97 -32.74 8.34
C GLY A 130 -20.17 -33.75 9.19
N ALA A 131 -20.52 -35.04 9.17
CA ALA A 131 -19.82 -36.05 9.96
C ALA A 131 -18.32 -36.13 9.58
N GLY A 132 -17.42 -36.01 10.56
CA GLY A 132 -15.96 -36.02 10.31
C GLY A 132 -15.43 -34.73 9.67
N VAL A 133 -16.22 -33.65 9.61
CA VAL A 133 -15.80 -32.34 9.10
C VAL A 133 -15.57 -31.38 10.26
N LYS A 134 -14.42 -30.70 10.29
CA LYS A 134 -14.19 -29.54 11.16
C LYS A 134 -14.38 -28.26 10.37
N GLY A 135 -15.33 -27.41 10.76
CA GLY A 135 -15.65 -26.17 10.05
C GLY A 135 -17.12 -25.79 10.18
N GLY A 136 -17.81 -25.53 9.07
CA GLY A 136 -19.25 -25.30 9.09
C GLY A 136 -19.99 -25.53 7.77
N VAL A 137 -21.31 -25.60 7.88
CA VAL A 137 -22.26 -25.74 6.76
C VAL A 137 -23.28 -24.61 6.88
N ARG A 138 -23.61 -23.98 5.76
CA ARG A 138 -24.60 -22.88 5.74
C ARG A 138 -25.91 -23.29 5.08
N GLN A 139 -25.84 -24.06 4.01
CA GLN A 139 -27.04 -24.56 3.33
C GLN A 139 -26.71 -25.81 2.52
N LEU A 140 -27.71 -26.66 2.37
CA LEU A 140 -27.74 -27.78 1.44
C LEU A 140 -29.07 -27.73 0.69
N ARG A 141 -29.02 -27.77 -0.63
CA ARG A 141 -30.19 -27.67 -1.51
C ARG A 141 -30.21 -28.86 -2.45
N LEU A 142 -31.42 -29.33 -2.75
CA LEU A 142 -31.64 -30.41 -3.69
C LEU A 142 -32.70 -30.00 -4.69
N PHE A 143 -32.37 -30.16 -5.96
CA PHE A 143 -33.28 -29.93 -7.09
C PHE A 143 -33.57 -31.24 -7.80
N ASP A 144 -34.80 -31.43 -8.26
CA ASP A 144 -35.27 -32.64 -8.96
C ASP A 144 -34.94 -32.64 -10.47
N ARG A 145 -34.00 -31.79 -10.87
CA ARG A 145 -33.43 -31.73 -12.22
C ARG A 145 -31.94 -31.44 -12.20
N ALA A 146 -31.28 -31.72 -13.32
CA ALA A 146 -29.88 -31.34 -13.55
C ALA A 146 -29.83 -29.86 -13.95
N LEU A 147 -29.16 -29.03 -13.14
CA LEU A 147 -28.94 -27.62 -13.42
C LEU A 147 -27.76 -27.44 -14.37
N GLY A 148 -27.92 -26.57 -15.37
CA GLY A 148 -26.82 -26.06 -16.16
C GLY A 148 -25.97 -25.10 -15.33
N GLY A 149 -24.71 -24.90 -15.69
CA GLY A 149 -23.83 -24.16 -14.77
C GLY A 149 -24.16 -22.66 -14.62
N MET A 150 -24.90 -22.03 -15.56
CA MET A 150 -25.42 -20.66 -15.36
C MET A 150 -26.40 -20.65 -14.19
N GLU A 151 -27.27 -21.64 -14.14
CA GLU A 151 -28.22 -21.82 -13.04
C GLU A 151 -27.49 -22.15 -11.73
N VAL A 152 -26.41 -22.94 -11.78
CA VAL A 152 -25.55 -23.21 -10.61
C VAL A 152 -24.89 -21.94 -10.07
N GLN A 153 -24.62 -20.95 -10.92
CA GLN A 153 -24.07 -19.66 -10.49
C GLN A 153 -25.15 -18.78 -9.86
N ASP A 154 -26.36 -18.75 -10.42
CA ASP A 154 -27.50 -18.07 -9.83
C ASP A 154 -27.74 -18.55 -8.38
N LEU A 155 -27.55 -19.84 -8.14
CA LEU A 155 -27.70 -20.42 -6.81
C LEU A 155 -26.67 -19.95 -5.78
N LEU A 156 -25.47 -19.46 -6.15
CA LEU A 156 -24.41 -19.10 -5.20
C LEU A 156 -24.89 -18.18 -4.07
N LEU A 157 -25.84 -17.30 -4.37
CA LEU A 157 -26.25 -16.20 -3.49
C LEU A 157 -27.75 -16.16 -3.19
N MET A 158 -28.50 -17.13 -3.69
CA MET A 158 -29.93 -17.25 -3.40
C MET A 158 -30.15 -17.89 -2.03
N ASP A 159 -30.79 -17.16 -1.12
CA ASP A 159 -31.39 -17.73 0.08
C ASP A 159 -32.77 -18.34 -0.23
N TYR A 160 -33.45 -18.87 0.78
CA TYR A 160 -34.75 -19.51 0.57
C TYR A 160 -35.80 -18.56 -0.03
N ALA A 161 -35.84 -17.29 0.40
CA ALA A 161 -36.79 -16.32 -0.11
C ALA A 161 -36.50 -15.98 -1.57
N ASP A 162 -35.22 -15.84 -1.92
CA ASP A 162 -34.78 -15.62 -3.31
C ASP A 162 -35.23 -16.80 -4.21
N ILE A 163 -35.04 -18.04 -3.75
CA ILE A 163 -35.44 -19.24 -4.52
C ILE A 163 -36.97 -19.27 -4.71
N GLN A 164 -37.74 -19.02 -3.66
CA GLN A 164 -39.20 -19.02 -3.71
C GLN A 164 -39.76 -17.95 -4.67
N ALA A 165 -39.07 -16.82 -4.81
CA ALA A 165 -39.43 -15.75 -5.74
C ALA A 165 -38.96 -15.99 -7.18
N SER A 166 -38.21 -17.06 -7.44
CA SER A 166 -37.58 -17.35 -8.73
C SER A 166 -38.26 -18.51 -9.48
N SER A 167 -37.80 -18.79 -10.70
CA SER A 167 -38.22 -19.97 -11.47
C SER A 167 -37.78 -21.30 -10.84
N TYR A 168 -36.83 -21.30 -9.90
CA TYR A 168 -36.32 -22.52 -9.27
C TYR A 168 -37.25 -23.09 -8.20
N ALA A 169 -38.25 -22.32 -7.76
CA ALA A 169 -39.17 -22.74 -6.69
C ALA A 169 -39.88 -24.07 -7.00
N GLY A 170 -40.23 -24.31 -8.27
CA GLY A 170 -40.92 -25.52 -8.71
C GLY A 170 -40.04 -26.77 -8.75
N ASP A 171 -38.72 -26.60 -8.83
CA ASP A 171 -37.74 -27.70 -8.94
C ASP A 171 -37.09 -28.05 -7.58
N LEU A 172 -37.33 -27.24 -6.54
CA LEU A 172 -36.69 -27.38 -5.23
C LEU A 172 -37.33 -28.53 -4.45
N ALA A 173 -36.60 -29.65 -4.34
CA ALA A 173 -37.03 -30.84 -3.62
C ALA A 173 -36.73 -30.80 -2.11
N ALA A 174 -35.67 -30.11 -1.69
CA ALA A 174 -35.34 -29.86 -0.29
C ALA A 174 -34.40 -28.65 -0.13
N PHE A 175 -34.53 -27.91 0.97
CA PHE A 175 -33.61 -26.86 1.41
C PHE A 175 -33.35 -27.02 2.90
N TYR A 176 -32.19 -27.56 3.25
CA TYR A 176 -31.67 -27.62 4.61
C TYR A 176 -30.92 -26.33 4.93
N ASP A 177 -31.54 -25.45 5.71
CA ASP A 177 -31.04 -24.13 6.04
C ASP A 177 -30.33 -24.13 7.39
N PHE A 178 -29.05 -23.77 7.37
CA PHE A 178 -28.19 -23.55 8.53
C PHE A 178 -27.78 -22.08 8.65
N GLY A 179 -28.35 -21.19 7.84
CA GLY A 179 -28.20 -19.73 7.94
C GLY A 179 -29.15 -19.10 8.95
N CYS A 180 -30.01 -19.90 9.59
CA CYS A 180 -30.97 -19.48 10.60
C CYS A 180 -30.64 -20.05 11.99
N LYS A 181 -31.20 -19.45 13.05
CA LYS A 181 -30.90 -19.81 14.44
C LYS A 181 -31.23 -21.27 14.78
N ALA A 182 -32.40 -21.72 14.34
CA ALA A 182 -32.85 -23.10 14.46
C ALA A 182 -32.80 -23.71 13.07
N PRO A 183 -31.99 -24.75 12.82
CA PRO A 183 -31.84 -25.30 11.49
C PRO A 183 -33.14 -25.99 11.07
N VAL A 184 -33.56 -25.73 9.84
CA VAL A 184 -34.86 -26.13 9.32
C VAL A 184 -34.73 -26.65 7.90
N GLU A 185 -35.53 -27.65 7.54
CA GLU A 185 -35.75 -28.03 6.15
C GLU A 185 -37.01 -27.28 5.67
N HIS A 186 -36.84 -26.28 4.80
CA HIS A 186 -37.93 -25.33 4.49
C HIS A 186 -39.07 -25.92 3.66
N VAL A 187 -38.82 -26.95 2.83
CA VAL A 187 -39.85 -27.50 1.93
C VAL A 187 -40.88 -28.32 2.71
N SER A 188 -40.43 -29.17 3.63
CA SER A 188 -41.27 -29.96 4.52
C SER A 188 -41.62 -29.26 5.83
N GLY A 189 -40.87 -28.22 6.21
CA GLY A 189 -40.96 -27.53 7.49
C GLY A 189 -40.39 -28.34 8.67
N SER A 190 -39.68 -29.44 8.40
CA SER A 190 -39.14 -30.33 9.42
C SER A 190 -37.96 -29.72 10.17
N SER A 191 -37.85 -30.01 11.47
CA SER A 191 -36.67 -29.64 12.24
C SER A 191 -35.46 -30.53 11.91
N ILE A 192 -34.26 -29.95 12.04
CA ILE A 192 -33.00 -30.67 11.85
C ILE A 192 -32.37 -30.92 13.23
N ALA A 193 -32.03 -32.17 13.53
CA ALA A 193 -31.48 -32.55 14.82
C ALA A 193 -29.95 -32.49 14.81
N LEU A 194 -29.34 -31.77 15.75
CA LEU A 194 -27.88 -31.71 15.92
C LEU A 194 -27.39 -32.81 16.85
N GLN A 195 -26.20 -33.36 16.57
CA GLN A 195 -25.58 -34.46 17.30
C GLN A 195 -24.11 -34.17 17.60
N GLY A 196 -23.59 -34.72 18.71
CA GLY A 196 -22.18 -34.58 19.10
C GLY A 196 -21.82 -33.14 19.45
N ASP A 197 -20.75 -32.62 18.85
CA ASP A 197 -20.26 -31.24 19.05
C ASP A 197 -20.84 -30.20 18.07
N ALA A 198 -21.83 -30.60 17.25
CA ALA A 198 -22.45 -29.74 16.25
C ALA A 198 -23.34 -28.68 16.90
N ASN A 199 -23.13 -27.41 16.55
CA ASN A 199 -23.87 -26.28 17.14
C ASN A 199 -24.13 -25.18 16.11
N MET A 200 -25.28 -24.49 16.22
CA MET A 200 -25.52 -23.27 15.46
C MET A 200 -24.78 -22.10 16.09
N ARG A 201 -23.93 -21.42 15.32
CA ARG A 201 -23.10 -20.31 15.81
C ARG A 201 -23.31 -19.06 15.00
N ALA A 202 -23.27 -17.92 15.69
CA ALA A 202 -23.07 -16.62 15.06
C ALA A 202 -21.57 -16.40 14.85
N LEU A 203 -21.22 -15.99 13.63
CA LEU A 203 -19.86 -15.81 13.13
C LEU A 203 -19.66 -14.35 12.74
N PHE A 204 -18.54 -13.78 13.19
CA PHE A 204 -18.23 -12.36 13.01
C PHE A 204 -16.82 -12.23 12.40
N PRO A 205 -16.69 -12.10 11.08
CA PRO A 205 -15.41 -11.87 10.42
C PRO A 205 -14.79 -10.56 10.93
N SER A 206 -13.56 -10.65 11.42
CA SER A 206 -12.85 -9.52 12.05
C SER A 206 -11.36 -9.84 12.19
N VAL A 207 -10.53 -8.83 12.47
CA VAL A 207 -9.17 -9.11 12.90
C VAL A 207 -9.18 -9.52 14.36
N LYS A 208 -8.57 -10.66 14.66
CA LYS A 208 -8.33 -11.12 16.03
C LYS A 208 -6.97 -10.67 16.50
N LEU A 209 -6.95 -10.02 17.66
CA LEU A 209 -5.76 -9.49 18.30
C LEU A 209 -5.60 -10.13 19.68
N ARG A 210 -4.42 -10.70 19.93
CA ARG A 210 -4.03 -11.30 21.21
C ARG A 210 -2.54 -11.10 21.44
N GLY A 211 -2.14 -10.99 22.70
CA GLY A 211 -0.75 -10.76 23.05
C GLY A 211 -0.26 -9.45 22.44
N SER A 212 0.81 -9.50 21.65
CA SER A 212 1.40 -8.33 20.98
C SER A 212 0.94 -8.11 19.54
N ALA A 213 -0.16 -8.74 19.11
CA ALA A 213 -0.72 -8.62 17.76
C ALA A 213 -1.34 -7.23 17.50
N TYR A 214 -1.05 -6.65 16.34
CA TYR A 214 -1.57 -5.32 15.95
C TYR A 214 -1.49 -5.11 14.43
N LEU A 215 -2.02 -3.99 13.92
CA LEU A 215 -1.87 -3.57 12.53
C LEU A 215 -1.07 -2.27 12.46
N ALA A 216 -0.07 -2.23 11.56
CA ALA A 216 0.76 -1.07 11.31
C ALA A 216 0.36 -0.40 9.99
N ILE A 217 0.08 0.91 10.03
CA ILE A 217 -0.20 1.70 8.83
C ILE A 217 0.99 2.64 8.61
N SER A 218 1.72 2.43 7.51
CA SER A 218 3.02 3.10 7.27
C SER A 218 3.07 3.96 6.01
N ASN A 219 2.11 3.84 5.10
CA ASN A 219 2.16 4.46 3.77
C ASN A 219 1.13 5.60 3.60
N GLU A 220 0.61 6.16 4.68
CA GLU A 220 -0.52 7.10 4.64
C GLU A 220 -0.22 8.43 5.37
N PRO A 221 0.75 9.22 4.89
CA PRO A 221 1.24 10.42 5.60
C PRO A 221 0.19 11.54 5.74
N ALA A 222 -0.91 11.48 4.96
CA ALA A 222 -2.01 12.43 5.06
C ALA A 222 -2.90 12.18 6.30
N ILE A 223 -2.90 10.97 6.84
CA ILE A 223 -3.77 10.57 7.93
C ILE A 223 -3.04 10.81 9.25
N ASN A 224 -3.35 11.92 9.90
CA ASN A 224 -2.59 12.36 11.08
C ASN A 224 -3.49 12.96 12.17
N PRO A 225 -4.44 12.20 12.75
CA PRO A 225 -5.33 12.70 13.79
C PRO A 225 -4.50 13.19 14.99
N ALA A 226 -4.80 14.39 15.48
CA ALA A 226 -4.08 15.05 16.56
C ALA A 226 -2.57 15.28 16.31
N GLY A 227 -2.09 15.18 15.06
CA GLY A 227 -0.67 15.40 14.75
C GLY A 227 -0.28 16.86 14.57
N ARG A 228 -1.18 17.73 14.10
CA ARG A 228 -0.87 19.15 13.83
C ARG A 228 -1.56 20.09 14.81
N ARG A 229 -1.44 19.81 16.11
CA ARG A 229 -1.95 20.62 17.23
C ARG A 229 -3.47 20.67 17.36
N ASN A 230 -4.13 21.40 16.45
CA ASN A 230 -5.55 21.71 16.48
C ASN A 230 -6.32 21.12 15.29
N ASP A 231 -5.73 20.19 14.55
CA ASP A 231 -6.45 19.55 13.46
C ASP A 231 -7.68 18.81 14.02
N ALA A 232 -8.84 19.11 13.44
CA ALA A 232 -10.06 18.38 13.71
C ALA A 232 -9.91 16.93 13.25
N TYR A 233 -10.54 16.00 13.97
CA TYR A 233 -10.54 14.59 13.58
C TYR A 233 -11.72 13.82 14.16
N SER A 234 -12.00 12.68 13.56
CA SER A 234 -12.84 11.64 14.15
C SER A 234 -12.21 10.28 13.94
N VAL A 235 -12.30 9.41 14.94
CA VAL A 235 -11.92 8.00 14.84
C VAL A 235 -13.08 7.17 15.38
N GLN A 236 -13.61 6.25 14.59
CA GLN A 236 -14.71 5.37 14.94
C GLN A 236 -14.34 3.92 14.69
N ALA A 237 -14.68 3.01 15.61
CA ALA A 237 -14.35 1.60 15.50
C ALA A 237 -15.47 0.69 16.01
N TRP A 238 -15.57 -0.50 15.42
CA TRP A 238 -16.33 -1.62 15.99
C TRP A 238 -15.36 -2.58 16.67
N ILE A 239 -15.53 -2.75 17.98
CA ILE A 239 -14.64 -3.56 18.82
C ILE A 239 -15.41 -4.60 19.60
N ARG A 240 -14.76 -5.72 19.91
CA ARG A 240 -15.20 -6.70 20.91
C ARG A 240 -14.04 -7.02 21.83
N LEU A 241 -14.11 -6.52 23.05
CA LEU A 241 -13.06 -6.67 24.05
C LEU A 241 -13.06 -8.08 24.66
N GLU A 242 -11.92 -8.75 24.68
CA GLU A 242 -11.67 -10.01 25.40
C GLU A 242 -10.53 -9.79 26.41
N PRO A 243 -10.82 -9.23 27.59
CA PRO A 243 -9.78 -8.95 28.56
C PRO A 243 -9.22 -10.24 29.15
N PHE A 244 -7.92 -10.27 29.45
CA PHE A 244 -7.26 -11.35 30.17
C PHE A 244 -6.59 -10.84 31.45
N ASP A 245 -6.23 -11.77 32.33
CA ASP A 245 -5.69 -11.43 33.65
C ASP A 245 -4.33 -10.72 33.55
N GLY A 246 -4.20 -9.57 34.22
CA GLY A 246 -2.95 -8.84 34.39
C GLY A 246 -2.80 -7.55 33.56
N GLN A 247 -3.81 -7.15 32.78
CA GLN A 247 -3.80 -5.91 32.00
C GLN A 247 -5.07 -5.09 32.26
N ASP A 248 -4.91 -3.81 32.58
CA ASP A 248 -6.01 -2.89 32.95
C ASP A 248 -6.36 -1.85 31.86
N ALA A 249 -5.69 -1.90 30.70
CA ALA A 249 -5.96 -1.03 29.55
C ALA A 249 -5.63 -1.71 28.21
N TYR A 250 -6.42 -1.44 27.18
CA TYR A 250 -6.31 -2.03 25.83
C TYR A 250 -6.46 -0.94 24.76
N THR A 251 -5.45 -0.74 23.93
CA THR A 251 -5.42 0.30 22.89
C THR A 251 -6.17 -0.14 21.65
N VAL A 252 -7.23 0.58 21.27
CA VAL A 252 -8.00 0.33 20.03
C VAL A 252 -7.27 0.91 18.82
N PHE A 253 -6.86 2.16 18.93
CA PHE A 253 -6.18 2.90 17.86
C PHE A 253 -5.24 3.93 18.47
N ALA A 254 -4.06 4.14 17.88
CA ALA A 254 -3.14 5.19 18.29
C ALA A 254 -2.48 5.87 17.08
N ASN A 255 -2.14 7.14 17.26
CA ASN A 255 -1.27 7.90 16.38
C ASN A 255 -0.24 8.64 17.23
N GLY A 256 1.05 8.30 17.09
CA GLY A 256 2.12 8.93 17.87
C GLY A 256 2.74 7.97 18.88
N ASP A 257 3.58 8.51 19.76
CA ASP A 257 4.24 7.79 20.86
C ASP A 257 3.65 8.25 22.19
N GLN A 258 3.32 7.33 23.10
CA GLN A 258 2.76 7.65 24.42
C GLN A 258 3.67 8.55 25.26
N MET A 259 4.98 8.51 25.02
CA MET A 259 5.96 9.39 25.69
C MET A 259 6.12 10.73 24.97
N GLY A 260 5.56 10.88 23.76
CA GLY A 260 5.57 12.11 23.00
C GLY A 260 4.47 13.07 23.45
N GLU A 261 4.63 14.35 23.16
CA GLU A 261 3.62 15.37 23.49
C GLU A 261 2.62 15.62 22.35
N ALA A 262 2.64 14.82 21.27
CA ALA A 262 1.77 14.96 20.10
C ALA A 262 1.12 13.63 19.67
N GLY A 263 -0.06 13.72 19.05
CA GLY A 263 -0.84 12.56 18.64
C GLY A 263 -2.04 12.25 19.55
N MET A 264 -2.60 11.05 19.41
CA MET A 264 -3.76 10.59 20.18
C MET A 264 -3.78 9.08 20.37
N SER A 265 -4.51 8.63 21.39
CA SER A 265 -4.78 7.22 21.65
C SER A 265 -6.24 7.03 22.03
N LEU A 266 -6.92 6.09 21.38
CA LEU A 266 -8.26 5.60 21.71
C LEU A 266 -8.11 4.22 22.33
N TYR A 267 -8.57 4.05 23.56
CA TYR A 267 -8.32 2.84 24.34
C TYR A 267 -9.51 2.48 25.22
N VAL A 268 -9.52 1.28 25.78
CA VAL A 268 -10.50 0.84 26.77
C VAL A 268 -9.76 0.49 28.05
N ALA A 269 -10.14 1.08 29.18
CA ALA A 269 -9.50 0.87 30.47
C ALA A 269 -10.47 0.41 31.54
N ARG A 270 -9.93 -0.29 32.53
CA ARG A 270 -10.68 -0.83 33.66
C ARG A 270 -11.02 0.29 34.65
N ASP A 271 -12.30 0.37 35.02
CA ASP A 271 -12.80 1.21 36.11
C ASP A 271 -13.61 0.32 37.07
N GLY A 272 -12.96 -0.11 38.14
CA GLY A 272 -13.49 -1.12 39.06
C GLY A 272 -13.72 -2.47 38.38
N THR A 273 -14.99 -2.90 38.29
CA THR A 273 -15.40 -4.14 37.62
C THR A 273 -15.83 -3.93 36.16
N SER A 274 -15.90 -2.68 35.71
CA SER A 274 -16.35 -2.30 34.37
C SER A 274 -15.19 -1.85 33.49
N TRP A 275 -15.43 -1.81 32.19
CA TRP A 275 -14.50 -1.28 31.20
C TRP A 275 -15.11 -0.03 30.58
N ARG A 276 -14.29 1.00 30.34
CA ARG A 276 -14.74 2.30 29.82
C ARG A 276 -13.84 2.75 28.68
N LEU A 277 -14.43 3.47 27.73
CA LEU A 277 -13.72 4.07 26.61
C LEU A 277 -12.93 5.28 27.11
N GLY A 278 -11.66 5.36 26.76
CA GLY A 278 -10.78 6.48 27.02
C GLY A 278 -10.23 7.05 25.73
N ALA A 279 -10.00 8.36 25.70
CA ALA A 279 -9.23 9.02 24.65
C ALA A 279 -8.19 9.97 25.26
N LEU A 280 -6.95 9.83 24.80
CA LEU A 280 -5.83 10.70 25.10
C LEU A 280 -5.50 11.56 23.87
N ARG A 281 -5.09 12.80 24.10
CA ARG A 281 -4.70 13.76 23.06
C ARG A 281 -3.46 14.54 23.55
N GLY A 282 -2.34 14.39 22.86
CA GLY A 282 -1.05 14.90 23.35
C GLY A 282 -0.74 14.43 24.77
N ASN A 283 -0.23 15.33 25.61
CA ASN A 283 0.06 15.08 27.03
C ASN A 283 -1.07 15.55 27.98
N GLU A 284 -2.29 15.77 27.48
CA GLU A 284 -3.43 16.17 28.31
C GLU A 284 -3.95 15.04 29.21
N ALA A 285 -4.78 15.38 30.20
CA ALA A 285 -5.49 14.38 30.98
C ALA A 285 -6.48 13.61 30.08
N PRO A 286 -6.51 12.26 30.13
CA PRO A 286 -7.39 11.49 29.26
C PRO A 286 -8.87 11.73 29.60
N MET A 287 -9.71 11.82 28.56
CA MET A 287 -11.16 11.82 28.71
C MET A 287 -11.66 10.37 28.78
N VAL A 288 -12.57 10.08 29.71
CA VAL A 288 -13.15 8.75 29.90
C VAL A 288 -14.68 8.80 29.79
N SER A 289 -15.27 7.78 29.17
CA SER A 289 -16.71 7.61 29.04
C SER A 289 -17.39 7.37 30.40
N LYS A 290 -18.66 7.73 30.51
CA LYS A 290 -19.55 7.30 31.60
C LYS A 290 -20.14 5.92 31.30
N GLY A 291 -20.52 5.71 30.05
CA GLY A 291 -20.96 4.42 29.51
C GLY A 291 -19.87 3.36 29.55
N THR A 292 -20.27 2.11 29.59
CA THR A 292 -19.37 0.96 29.67
C THR A 292 -19.15 0.33 28.29
N VAL A 293 -17.99 -0.32 28.13
CA VAL A 293 -17.64 -1.19 27.00
C VAL A 293 -17.69 -2.63 27.52
N PRO A 294 -18.83 -3.32 27.48
CA PRO A 294 -18.94 -4.65 28.05
C PRO A 294 -18.02 -5.65 27.32
N PRO A 295 -17.23 -6.45 28.06
CA PRO A 295 -16.46 -7.56 27.48
C PRO A 295 -17.35 -8.51 26.69
N GLU A 296 -16.76 -9.13 25.67
CA GLU A 296 -17.37 -10.16 24.82
C GLU A 296 -18.59 -9.71 24.01
N LEU A 297 -18.94 -8.43 24.04
CA LEU A 297 -19.99 -7.84 23.22
C LEU A 297 -19.38 -6.86 22.19
N TRP A 298 -19.93 -6.87 20.98
CA TRP A 298 -19.59 -5.87 19.97
C TRP A 298 -20.12 -4.50 20.41
N THR A 299 -19.22 -3.53 20.47
CA THR A 299 -19.51 -2.15 20.87
C THR A 299 -18.96 -1.21 19.80
N ASN A 300 -19.76 -0.24 19.36
CA ASN A 300 -19.25 0.85 18.52
C ASN A 300 -18.65 1.93 19.42
N VAL A 301 -17.41 2.33 19.17
CA VAL A 301 -16.72 3.37 19.94
C VAL A 301 -16.28 4.48 19.00
N CYS A 302 -16.40 5.74 19.41
CA CYS A 302 -15.94 6.87 18.62
C CYS A 302 -15.42 8.01 19.49
N VAL A 303 -14.38 8.68 19.00
CA VAL A 303 -13.92 9.98 19.48
C VAL A 303 -13.97 11.01 18.34
N THR A 304 -14.39 12.22 18.66
CA THR A 304 -14.34 13.38 17.75
C THR A 304 -13.65 14.55 18.43
N TYR A 305 -12.94 15.37 17.67
CA TYR A 305 -12.38 16.65 18.09
C TYR A 305 -12.63 17.68 16.99
N ASP A 306 -13.22 18.83 17.34
CA ASP A 306 -13.66 19.86 16.40
C ASP A 306 -12.54 20.77 15.87
N GLY A 307 -11.32 20.61 16.39
CA GLY A 307 -10.18 21.47 16.06
C GLY A 307 -10.21 22.84 16.74
N LEU A 308 -11.20 23.09 17.58
CA LEU A 308 -11.34 24.30 18.37
C LEU A 308 -11.07 23.97 19.85
N GLN A 309 -12.06 23.44 20.56
CA GLN A 309 -11.95 23.14 21.99
C GLN A 309 -12.79 21.94 22.43
N THR A 310 -13.59 21.34 21.53
CA THR A 310 -14.57 20.31 21.90
C THR A 310 -14.13 18.92 21.46
N GLN A 311 -13.90 18.04 22.44
CA GLN A 311 -13.68 16.62 22.26
C GLN A 311 -14.89 15.84 22.80
N SER A 312 -15.38 14.86 22.04
CA SER A 312 -16.56 14.06 22.41
C SER A 312 -16.32 12.56 22.24
N LEU A 313 -16.79 11.76 23.19
CA LEU A 313 -16.82 10.29 23.15
C LEU A 313 -18.24 9.79 22.89
N TYR A 314 -18.33 8.75 22.08
CA TYR A 314 -19.57 8.05 21.77
C TYR A 314 -19.41 6.57 22.05
N VAL A 315 -20.45 5.96 22.62
CA VAL A 315 -20.57 4.51 22.82
C VAL A 315 -21.89 4.08 22.16
N ASP A 316 -21.82 3.07 21.30
CA ASP A 316 -22.95 2.57 20.50
C ASP A 316 -23.65 3.64 19.65
N GLY A 317 -22.86 4.57 19.10
CA GLY A 317 -23.35 5.67 18.29
C GLY A 317 -24.11 6.76 19.06
N VAL A 318 -24.07 6.73 20.40
CA VAL A 318 -24.71 7.71 21.29
C VAL A 318 -23.63 8.57 21.96
N LEU A 319 -23.81 9.89 21.96
CA LEU A 319 -22.92 10.82 22.67
C LEU A 319 -22.95 10.51 24.17
N ASP A 320 -21.79 10.22 24.75
CA ASP A 320 -21.67 9.76 26.14
C ASP A 320 -20.96 10.79 27.04
N SER A 321 -19.81 11.30 26.59
CA SER A 321 -19.00 12.28 27.31
C SER A 321 -18.49 13.37 26.37
N GLN A 322 -18.36 14.60 26.86
CA GLN A 322 -17.84 15.74 26.10
C GLN A 322 -17.12 16.72 27.02
N ILE A 323 -16.00 17.26 26.52
CA ILE A 323 -15.25 18.37 27.13
C ILE A 323 -15.14 19.47 26.07
N SER A 324 -15.33 20.74 26.45
CA SER A 324 -15.29 21.90 25.54
C SER A 324 -14.21 22.92 25.93
N THR A 325 -13.14 22.44 26.57
CA THR A 325 -12.02 23.26 27.06
C THR A 325 -10.67 22.66 26.69
N CYS A 326 -10.61 21.83 25.64
CA CYS A 326 -9.37 21.24 25.17
C CYS A 326 -8.43 22.34 24.65
N LEU A 327 -7.17 22.32 25.09
CA LEU A 327 -6.17 23.30 24.67
C LEU A 327 -5.38 22.73 23.49
N PRO A 328 -4.83 23.57 22.61
CA PRO A 328 -3.98 23.08 21.52
C PRO A 328 -2.84 22.18 22.02
N ILE A 329 -2.59 21.07 21.32
CA ILE A 329 -1.43 20.23 21.63
C ILE A 329 -0.15 21.04 21.37
N SER A 330 0.82 20.94 22.29
CA SER A 330 2.04 21.75 22.26
C SER A 330 2.93 21.43 21.05
N ASP A 331 3.09 20.14 20.76
CA ASP A 331 4.00 19.63 19.74
C ASP A 331 3.29 19.24 18.43
N VAL A 332 4.10 19.04 17.39
CA VAL A 332 3.66 18.58 16.07
C VAL A 332 4.26 17.21 15.80
N LEU A 333 3.41 16.26 15.45
CA LEU A 333 3.80 14.98 14.89
C LEU A 333 3.80 15.13 13.36
N GLU A 334 4.95 15.45 12.76
CA GLU A 334 5.06 15.67 11.30
C GLU A 334 4.79 14.40 10.50
N GLU A 335 5.26 13.26 11.01
CA GLU A 335 5.07 11.94 10.40
C GLU A 335 4.12 11.10 11.26
N PRO A 336 2.94 10.69 10.74
CA PRO A 336 1.99 9.92 11.52
C PRO A 336 2.57 8.53 11.85
N LYS A 337 2.22 8.03 13.04
CA LYS A 337 2.65 6.72 13.53
C LYS A 337 1.43 5.91 13.94
N LEU A 338 0.66 5.52 12.94
CA LEU A 338 -0.65 4.92 13.11
C LEU A 338 -0.54 3.43 13.49
N ARG A 339 -1.35 3.02 14.48
CA ARG A 339 -1.49 1.65 14.96
C ARG A 339 -2.96 1.34 15.22
N ILE A 340 -3.42 0.16 14.81
CA ILE A 340 -4.68 -0.41 15.29
C ILE A 340 -4.32 -1.57 16.21
N GLY A 341 -4.83 -1.54 17.44
CA GLY A 341 -4.65 -2.61 18.40
C GLY A 341 -3.37 -2.52 19.26
N ALA A 342 -2.58 -1.46 19.15
CA ALA A 342 -1.39 -1.24 19.98
C ALA A 342 -1.04 0.25 20.03
N ASP A 343 -0.17 0.60 20.98
CA ASP A 343 0.44 1.92 21.08
C ASP A 343 1.97 1.85 20.93
N LEU A 344 2.60 2.99 20.69
CA LEU A 344 4.05 3.14 20.67
C LEU A 344 4.57 3.66 22.00
N SER A 345 5.70 3.13 22.44
CA SER A 345 6.47 3.63 23.58
C SER A 345 7.96 3.60 23.25
N ASN A 346 8.64 4.74 23.43
CA ASN A 346 10.07 4.90 23.16
C ASN A 346 10.47 4.50 21.73
N GLY A 347 9.66 4.86 20.73
CA GLY A 347 9.89 4.56 19.32
C GLY A 347 9.73 3.08 18.95
N SER A 348 9.24 2.25 19.87
CA SER A 348 8.96 0.82 19.66
C SER A 348 7.51 0.50 19.99
N ASP A 349 6.96 -0.57 19.41
CA ASP A 349 5.62 -1.03 19.81
C ASP A 349 5.67 -1.45 21.29
N ASN A 350 4.81 -0.86 22.13
CA ASN A 350 5.01 -0.91 23.58
C ASN A 350 4.79 -2.33 24.16
N GLY A 351 4.09 -3.21 23.41
CA GLY A 351 3.77 -4.58 23.77
C GLY A 351 2.98 -4.77 25.08
N LYS A 352 2.55 -3.69 25.74
CA LYS A 352 2.03 -3.69 27.13
C LYS A 352 0.54 -3.44 27.23
N ASP A 353 -0.02 -2.61 26.35
CA ASP A 353 -1.45 -2.29 26.30
C ASP A 353 -2.11 -2.75 24.99
N CYS A 354 -1.50 -3.73 24.31
CA CYS A 354 -2.03 -4.29 23.08
C CYS A 354 -3.46 -4.80 23.27
N PHE A 355 -4.32 -4.52 22.29
CA PHE A 355 -5.71 -4.92 22.29
C PHE A 355 -5.85 -6.44 22.36
N SER A 356 -6.80 -6.88 23.16
CA SER A 356 -7.18 -8.29 23.24
C SER A 356 -8.65 -8.42 22.88
N GLY A 357 -8.93 -9.19 21.83
CA GLY A 357 -10.26 -9.42 21.31
C GLY A 357 -10.32 -9.28 19.80
N ALA A 358 -11.36 -8.63 19.29
CA ALA A 358 -11.57 -8.46 17.86
C ALA A 358 -11.92 -7.02 17.48
N ILE A 359 -11.47 -6.59 16.30
CA ILE A 359 -11.82 -5.31 15.69
C ILE A 359 -12.29 -5.61 14.26
N SER A 360 -13.43 -5.08 13.85
CA SER A 360 -13.94 -5.35 12.50
C SER A 360 -13.85 -4.16 11.56
N ARG A 361 -13.86 -2.94 12.09
CA ARG A 361 -13.74 -1.74 11.28
C ARG A 361 -13.14 -0.60 12.08
N VAL A 362 -12.32 0.21 11.41
CA VAL A 362 -11.80 1.48 11.93
C VAL A 362 -11.91 2.54 10.83
N ASP A 363 -12.63 3.61 11.11
CA ASP A 363 -12.90 4.71 10.18
C ASP A 363 -12.33 6.02 10.74
N MET A 364 -11.75 6.85 9.88
CA MET A 364 -11.03 8.07 10.28
C MET A 364 -11.37 9.26 9.39
N TRP A 365 -11.63 10.42 10.00
CA TRP A 365 -11.92 11.68 9.31
C TRP A 365 -10.98 12.80 9.77
N ASN A 366 -10.73 13.77 8.89
CA ASN A 366 -10.03 15.02 9.19
C ASN A 366 -10.97 16.14 9.69
N ARG A 367 -12.16 15.76 10.16
CA ARG A 367 -13.17 16.65 10.75
C ARG A 367 -13.87 15.95 11.90
N ALA A 368 -14.50 16.73 12.77
CA ALA A 368 -15.45 16.19 13.73
C ALA A 368 -16.74 15.73 13.03
N LEU A 369 -17.16 14.51 13.31
CA LEU A 369 -18.47 13.99 12.94
C LEU A 369 -19.54 14.51 13.90
N THR A 370 -20.74 14.74 13.39
CA THR A 370 -21.93 15.00 14.21
C THR A 370 -22.46 13.71 14.83
N ALA A 371 -23.25 13.82 15.89
CA ALA A 371 -23.85 12.63 16.54
C ALA A 371 -24.72 11.80 15.59
N ALA A 372 -25.38 12.44 14.62
CA ALA A 372 -26.17 11.77 13.60
C ALA A 372 -25.29 10.98 12.63
N GLU A 373 -24.16 11.56 12.19
CA GLU A 373 -23.18 10.89 11.34
C GLU A 373 -22.54 9.72 12.05
N VAL A 374 -22.10 9.87 13.31
CA VAL A 374 -21.52 8.76 14.09
C VAL A 374 -22.50 7.60 14.18
N LYS A 375 -23.78 7.88 14.46
CA LYS A 375 -24.82 6.84 14.52
C LYS A 375 -25.08 6.18 13.16
N SER A 376 -25.10 6.98 12.09
CA SER A 376 -25.29 6.47 10.73
C SER A 376 -24.14 5.58 10.30
N TYR A 377 -22.90 6.04 10.47
CA TYR A 377 -21.71 5.29 10.11
C TYR A 377 -21.49 4.08 11.01
N ALA A 378 -21.98 4.08 12.25
CA ALA A 378 -21.98 2.85 13.06
C ALA A 378 -22.84 1.74 12.44
N ALA A 379 -23.96 2.09 11.81
CA ALA A 379 -24.89 1.14 11.18
C ALA A 379 -24.46 0.71 9.77
N GLU A 380 -23.90 1.63 8.98
CA GLU A 380 -23.47 1.38 7.59
C GLU A 380 -22.06 1.93 7.34
N GLU A 381 -21.23 1.21 6.59
CA GLU A 381 -19.90 1.68 6.19
C GLU A 381 -19.99 3.02 5.44
N PRO A 382 -19.14 4.02 5.76
CA PRO A 382 -19.10 5.27 5.02
C PRO A 382 -18.77 5.03 3.56
N SER A 383 -19.28 5.88 2.67
CA SER A 383 -18.77 5.92 1.30
C SER A 383 -17.31 6.38 1.31
N PHE A 384 -16.47 5.85 0.43
CA PHE A 384 -15.03 6.18 0.38
C PHE A 384 -14.76 7.66 0.04
N ASP A 385 -15.74 8.38 -0.50
CA ASP A 385 -15.74 9.80 -0.83
C ASP A 385 -16.52 10.66 0.19
N ALA A 386 -16.96 10.07 1.30
CA ALA A 386 -17.63 10.80 2.36
C ALA A 386 -16.78 12.00 2.80
N GLU A 387 -17.42 13.15 2.98
CA GLU A 387 -16.72 14.41 3.28
C GLU A 387 -15.77 14.25 4.47
N GLY A 388 -14.50 14.57 4.24
CA GLY A 388 -13.44 14.53 5.25
C GLY A 388 -12.97 13.13 5.65
N LEU A 389 -13.50 12.04 5.06
CA LEU A 389 -12.99 10.68 5.30
C LEU A 389 -11.55 10.58 4.77
N GLN A 390 -10.67 10.03 5.60
CA GLN A 390 -9.26 9.83 5.29
C GLN A 390 -8.91 8.33 5.23
N ALA A 391 -9.54 7.52 6.08
CA ALA A 391 -9.46 6.08 6.01
C ALA A 391 -10.77 5.39 6.38
N SER A 392 -11.04 4.27 5.72
CA SER A 392 -11.99 3.26 6.19
C SER A 392 -11.33 1.90 6.03
N TYR A 393 -11.00 1.28 7.16
CA TYR A 393 -10.33 -0.01 7.22
C TYR A 393 -11.34 -1.08 7.58
N ASP A 394 -11.73 -1.87 6.58
CA ASP A 394 -12.56 -3.05 6.77
C ASP A 394 -11.67 -4.24 7.11
N LEU A 395 -11.79 -4.70 8.35
CA LEU A 395 -10.97 -5.77 8.93
C LEU A 395 -11.69 -7.13 8.91
N SER A 396 -12.76 -7.25 8.13
CA SER A 396 -13.52 -8.49 7.95
C SER A 396 -13.05 -9.31 6.73
N PHE A 397 -12.07 -8.82 5.96
CA PHE A 397 -11.46 -9.49 4.82
C PHE A 397 -9.95 -9.66 5.01
N SER A 398 -9.39 -10.75 4.46
CA SER A 398 -7.94 -11.05 4.54
C SER A 398 -7.06 -10.03 3.81
N ASP A 399 -7.55 -9.47 2.70
CA ASP A 399 -6.90 -8.38 1.96
C ASP A 399 -7.26 -7.02 2.60
N VAL A 400 -6.66 -6.73 3.75
CA VAL A 400 -6.91 -5.47 4.48
C VAL A 400 -6.26 -4.30 3.74
N ASN A 401 -7.10 -3.36 3.28
CA ASN A 401 -6.69 -2.13 2.62
C ASN A 401 -7.47 -0.93 3.18
N ASN A 402 -6.97 0.28 3.00
CA ASN A 402 -7.77 1.48 3.17
C ASN A 402 -8.71 1.65 1.96
N ALA A 403 -10.02 1.71 2.19
CA ALA A 403 -10.99 1.91 1.11
C ALA A 403 -10.85 3.27 0.40
N VAL A 404 -10.23 4.27 1.03
CA VAL A 404 -10.03 5.63 0.49
C VAL A 404 -8.81 5.70 -0.41
N SER A 405 -7.63 5.26 0.06
CA SER A 405 -6.37 5.33 -0.70
C SER A 405 -6.12 4.09 -1.57
N ALA A 406 -6.75 2.96 -1.24
CA ALA A 406 -6.43 1.61 -1.71
C ALA A 406 -5.06 1.08 -1.22
N ASP A 407 -4.42 1.74 -0.26
CA ASP A 407 -3.14 1.29 0.30
C ASP A 407 -3.33 0.05 1.19
N PRO A 408 -2.46 -0.97 1.07
CA PRO A 408 -2.53 -2.18 1.88
C PRO A 408 -2.01 -1.94 3.30
N ILE A 409 -2.58 -2.68 4.26
CA ILE A 409 -2.20 -2.62 5.68
C ILE A 409 -1.51 -3.91 6.12
N GLY A 410 -0.42 -3.77 6.87
CA GLY A 410 0.31 -4.92 7.39
C GLY A 410 -0.27 -5.43 8.71
N LEU A 411 -0.68 -6.70 8.74
CA LEU A 411 -0.89 -7.47 9.97
C LEU A 411 0.47 -7.81 10.62
N ARG A 412 0.59 -7.65 11.94
CA ARG A 412 1.83 -7.87 12.70
C ARG A 412 1.62 -8.81 13.88
N ASN A 413 2.70 -9.49 14.28
CA ASN A 413 2.78 -10.31 15.50
C ASN A 413 1.66 -11.35 15.66
N GLY A 414 1.25 -11.98 14.56
CA GLY A 414 0.21 -13.02 14.58
C GLY A 414 -1.23 -12.48 14.57
N ALA A 415 -1.43 -11.19 14.28
CA ALA A 415 -2.75 -10.69 13.91
C ALA A 415 -3.26 -11.47 12.69
N VAL A 416 -4.48 -11.98 12.79
CA VAL A 416 -5.14 -12.76 11.73
C VAL A 416 -6.57 -12.29 11.56
N VAL A 417 -7.03 -12.24 10.31
CA VAL A 417 -8.45 -12.10 10.02
C VAL A 417 -9.08 -13.47 10.15
N ASP A 418 -10.03 -13.59 11.07
CA ASP A 418 -10.72 -14.83 11.42
C ASP A 418 -12.09 -14.47 12.02
N GLU A 419 -12.87 -15.47 12.42
CA GLU A 419 -14.23 -15.25 12.93
C GLU A 419 -14.31 -15.38 14.43
N VAL A 420 -14.85 -14.36 15.09
CA VAL A 420 -15.36 -14.57 16.45
C VAL A 420 -16.55 -15.53 16.35
N VAL A 421 -16.55 -16.56 17.17
CA VAL A 421 -17.60 -17.59 17.21
C VAL A 421 -18.38 -17.41 18.50
N GLN A 422 -19.70 -17.24 18.41
CA GLN A 422 -20.59 -17.15 19.57
C GLN A 422 -21.78 -18.10 19.39
N GLU A 423 -22.41 -18.49 20.50
CA GLU A 423 -23.72 -19.13 20.43
C GLU A 423 -24.71 -18.21 19.70
N ALA A 424 -25.58 -18.78 18.86
CA ALA A 424 -26.64 -18.01 18.23
C ALA A 424 -27.62 -17.49 19.31
N GLY A 425 -27.50 -16.21 19.69
CA GLY A 425 -28.32 -15.58 20.75
C GLY A 425 -29.80 -15.33 20.38
N ALA A 426 -30.58 -14.82 21.34
CA ALA A 426 -32.01 -14.52 21.18
C ALA A 426 -32.31 -13.27 20.30
N THR A 427 -31.34 -12.37 20.13
CA THR A 427 -31.49 -11.12 19.35
C THR A 427 -31.57 -11.42 17.84
N PRO A 428 -32.59 -10.94 17.10
CA PRO A 428 -32.75 -11.22 15.66
C PRO A 428 -31.51 -10.84 14.85
N MET A 429 -31.28 -11.49 13.70
CA MET A 429 -30.37 -10.90 12.72
C MET A 429 -30.99 -9.60 12.21
N MET A 430 -30.20 -8.54 12.10
CA MET A 430 -30.63 -7.34 11.40
C MET A 430 -31.17 -7.73 10.03
N ALA A 431 -32.37 -7.26 9.71
CA ALA A 431 -32.84 -7.25 8.33
C ALA A 431 -31.82 -6.45 7.50
N ALA A 432 -31.62 -6.85 6.24
CA ALA A 432 -30.91 -5.97 5.30
C ALA A 432 -31.54 -4.57 5.35
N CYS A 433 -30.75 -3.52 5.11
CA CYS A 433 -31.35 -2.22 4.77
C CYS A 433 -32.45 -2.47 3.74
N ALA A 434 -33.65 -1.89 3.95
CA ALA A 434 -34.73 -2.03 2.99
C ALA A 434 -34.18 -1.66 1.60
N PRO A 435 -34.44 -2.47 0.55
CA PRO A 435 -33.92 -2.16 -0.77
C PRO A 435 -34.30 -0.72 -1.11
N ALA A 436 -33.33 0.05 -1.60
CA ALA A 436 -33.57 1.43 -2.00
C ALA A 436 -34.80 1.45 -2.92
N THR A 437 -35.77 2.32 -2.61
CA THR A 437 -36.99 2.42 -3.41
C THR A 437 -36.63 2.79 -4.83
N GLU A 438 -37.11 2.03 -5.81
CA GLU A 438 -36.88 2.29 -7.23
C GLU A 438 -37.30 3.73 -7.58
N PRO A 439 -36.36 4.61 -7.97
CA PRO A 439 -36.64 6.03 -8.18
C PRO A 439 -37.43 6.31 -9.46
N LEU A 440 -37.41 5.39 -10.43
CA LEU A 440 -38.12 5.51 -11.70
C LEU A 440 -39.43 4.71 -11.69
N SER A 441 -40.48 5.25 -12.29
CA SER A 441 -41.74 4.52 -12.48
C SER A 441 -41.58 3.39 -13.52
N ASP A 442 -42.40 2.34 -13.42
CA ASP A 442 -42.42 1.22 -14.39
C ASP A 442 -42.52 1.71 -15.85
N GLY A 443 -43.32 2.77 -16.10
CA GLY A 443 -43.48 3.37 -17.43
C GLY A 443 -42.24 4.13 -17.92
N GLU A 444 -41.40 4.64 -17.03
CA GLU A 444 -40.09 5.22 -17.38
C GLU A 444 -39.09 4.12 -17.71
N LEU A 445 -38.98 3.08 -16.87
CA LEU A 445 -38.10 1.94 -17.09
C LEU A 445 -38.42 1.21 -18.41
N GLN A 446 -39.70 1.03 -18.73
CA GLN A 446 -40.13 0.41 -19.97
C GLN A 446 -39.78 1.25 -21.21
N ARG A 447 -39.85 2.59 -21.11
CA ARG A 447 -39.43 3.50 -22.19
C ARG A 447 -37.93 3.44 -22.42
N CYS A 448 -37.12 3.47 -21.35
CA CYS A 448 -35.67 3.31 -21.45
C CYS A 448 -35.31 1.97 -22.11
N ARG A 449 -35.97 0.89 -21.68
CA ARG A 449 -35.77 -0.46 -22.25
C ARG A 449 -36.09 -0.51 -23.74
N ALA A 450 -37.22 0.06 -24.16
CA ALA A 450 -37.64 0.06 -25.56
C ALA A 450 -36.72 0.90 -26.46
N ALA A 451 -36.13 1.97 -25.92
CA ALA A 451 -35.15 2.79 -26.64
C ALA A 451 -33.78 2.09 -26.75
N CYS A 452 -33.37 1.36 -25.71
CA CYS A 452 -32.07 0.70 -25.63
C CYS A 452 -32.02 -0.64 -26.38
N LEU A 453 -33.05 -1.47 -26.27
CA LEU A 453 -33.08 -2.82 -26.85
C LEU A 453 -33.82 -2.84 -28.20
N LYS A 454 -33.15 -3.31 -29.27
CA LYS A 454 -33.77 -3.52 -30.59
C LYS A 454 -34.12 -4.99 -30.79
N GLY A 455 -35.41 -5.34 -30.69
CA GLY A 455 -35.88 -6.72 -30.91
C GLY A 455 -35.50 -7.69 -29.78
N ASN A 456 -35.29 -8.98 -30.10
CA ASN A 456 -34.80 -9.99 -29.14
C ASN A 456 -33.27 -9.88 -28.99
N ASP A 457 -32.80 -8.88 -28.23
CA ASP A 457 -31.38 -8.74 -27.86
C ASP A 457 -31.01 -9.77 -26.76
N PRO A 458 -30.07 -10.72 -27.02
CA PRO A 458 -29.70 -11.76 -26.06
C PRO A 458 -28.73 -11.29 -24.95
N ALA A 459 -28.37 -10.00 -24.90
CA ALA A 459 -27.40 -9.43 -23.98
C ALA A 459 -27.63 -9.76 -22.48
N PRO A 460 -26.57 -10.04 -21.69
CA PRO A 460 -26.68 -10.26 -20.25
C PRO A 460 -27.02 -8.97 -19.49
N LEU A 461 -26.54 -7.83 -19.99
CA LEU A 461 -26.85 -6.49 -19.51
C LEU A 461 -26.68 -5.48 -20.65
N ARG A 462 -27.56 -4.48 -20.70
CA ARG A 462 -27.31 -3.17 -21.31
C ARG A 462 -27.48 -2.08 -20.27
N VAL A 463 -26.78 -0.97 -20.44
CA VAL A 463 -26.95 0.21 -19.61
C VAL A 463 -27.45 1.34 -20.48
N SER A 464 -28.49 2.02 -20.02
CA SER A 464 -28.92 3.32 -20.57
C SER A 464 -28.98 4.34 -19.45
N ARG A 465 -29.29 5.59 -19.78
CA ARG A 465 -29.50 6.64 -18.79
C ARG A 465 -30.76 7.45 -19.06
N LEU A 466 -31.32 8.03 -18.00
CA LEU A 466 -32.43 8.96 -18.03
C LEU A 466 -32.11 10.14 -17.12
N GLU A 467 -32.20 11.36 -17.65
CA GLU A 467 -32.10 12.58 -16.84
C GLU A 467 -33.48 12.97 -16.30
N LYS A 468 -33.57 13.19 -14.99
CA LYS A 468 -34.81 13.59 -14.31
C LYS A 468 -34.47 14.34 -13.03
N ASP A 469 -35.21 15.41 -12.77
CA ASP A 469 -35.12 16.19 -11.51
C ASP A 469 -33.70 16.64 -11.12
N GLY A 470 -32.84 16.93 -12.11
CA GLY A 470 -31.46 17.36 -11.89
C GLY A 470 -30.49 16.24 -11.52
N ARG A 471 -30.88 14.98 -11.75
CA ARG A 471 -30.05 13.78 -11.60
C ARG A 471 -30.02 12.97 -12.89
N VAL A 472 -28.99 12.15 -13.03
CA VAL A 472 -28.86 11.14 -14.07
C VAL A 472 -29.07 9.77 -13.44
N TYR A 473 -30.07 9.04 -13.90
CA TYR A 473 -30.37 7.67 -13.48
C TYR A 473 -29.84 6.70 -14.52
N PHE A 474 -28.90 5.83 -14.13
CA PHE A 474 -28.41 4.76 -14.99
C PHE A 474 -29.29 3.53 -14.81
N VAL A 475 -29.86 3.04 -15.92
CA VAL A 475 -30.81 1.93 -15.95
C VAL A 475 -30.14 0.69 -16.53
N GLY A 476 -30.10 -0.38 -15.73
CA GLY A 476 -29.65 -1.69 -16.16
C GLY A 476 -30.80 -2.47 -16.79
N HIS A 477 -30.63 -2.90 -18.03
CA HIS A 477 -31.59 -3.74 -18.75
C HIS A 477 -31.09 -5.19 -18.78
N TYR A 478 -31.74 -6.00 -17.95
CA TYR A 478 -31.50 -7.44 -17.84
C TYR A 478 -32.48 -8.22 -18.73
N ARG A 479 -32.31 -9.54 -18.86
CA ARG A 479 -33.20 -10.38 -19.69
C ARG A 479 -34.67 -10.35 -19.23
N ASP A 480 -34.87 -10.33 -17.92
CA ASP A 480 -36.16 -10.45 -17.24
C ASP A 480 -36.74 -9.11 -16.74
N GLY A 481 -36.00 -8.00 -16.84
CA GLY A 481 -36.47 -6.71 -16.34
C GLY A 481 -35.52 -5.55 -16.53
N SER A 482 -35.89 -4.38 -16.02
CA SER A 482 -35.05 -3.18 -15.99
C SER A 482 -35.20 -2.50 -14.65
N GLN A 483 -34.10 -1.97 -14.12
CA GLN A 483 -34.06 -1.32 -12.82
C GLN A 483 -33.00 -0.22 -12.84
N THR A 484 -33.14 0.77 -11.95
CA THR A 484 -32.06 1.73 -11.70
C THR A 484 -30.90 1.02 -11.02
N ILE A 485 -29.69 1.14 -11.57
CA ILE A 485 -28.49 0.48 -11.05
C ILE A 485 -27.47 1.46 -10.45
N ALA A 486 -27.50 2.72 -10.87
CA ALA A 486 -26.64 3.76 -10.35
C ALA A 486 -27.27 5.14 -10.57
N GLU A 487 -26.80 6.12 -9.81
CA GLU A 487 -27.24 7.52 -9.89
C GLU A 487 -26.03 8.45 -9.96
N ALA A 488 -26.25 9.67 -10.47
CA ALA A 488 -25.25 10.73 -10.51
C ALA A 488 -25.91 12.11 -10.46
N GLU A 489 -25.18 13.11 -9.96
CA GLU A 489 -25.56 14.51 -10.11
C GLU A 489 -25.54 14.94 -11.59
N ALA A 490 -26.43 15.86 -11.96
CA ALA A 490 -26.38 16.48 -13.29
C ALA A 490 -25.11 17.34 -13.49
N GLY A 491 -24.68 17.50 -14.74
CA GLY A 491 -23.57 18.38 -15.11
C GLY A 491 -22.29 17.67 -15.55
N PHE A 492 -22.25 16.34 -15.53
CA PHE A 492 -21.20 15.57 -16.21
C PHE A 492 -21.31 15.73 -17.73
N ASP A 493 -20.17 15.80 -18.41
CA ASP A 493 -20.14 15.82 -19.87
C ASP A 493 -20.51 14.44 -20.47
N GLU A 494 -20.88 14.44 -21.74
CA GLU A 494 -21.31 13.25 -22.49
C GLU A 494 -20.28 12.11 -22.46
N TRP A 495 -18.97 12.42 -22.48
CA TRP A 495 -17.93 11.40 -22.43
C TRP A 495 -17.84 10.77 -21.04
N THR A 496 -17.92 11.59 -19.99
CA THR A 496 -17.94 11.12 -18.60
C THR A 496 -19.15 10.20 -18.35
N LEU A 497 -20.34 10.60 -18.79
CA LEU A 497 -21.55 9.79 -18.68
C LEU A 497 -21.44 8.47 -19.47
N TRP A 498 -20.93 8.53 -20.70
CA TRP A 498 -20.70 7.34 -21.53
C TRP A 498 -19.67 6.37 -20.90
N TYR A 499 -18.63 6.89 -20.24
CA TYR A 499 -17.63 6.07 -19.56
C TYR A 499 -18.18 5.44 -18.26
N ILE A 500 -19.06 6.14 -17.55
CA ILE A 500 -19.78 5.55 -16.41
C ILE A 500 -20.63 4.36 -16.89
N GLU A 501 -21.40 4.53 -17.97
CA GLU A 501 -22.17 3.44 -18.59
C GLU A 501 -21.28 2.26 -18.99
N LEU A 502 -20.10 2.53 -19.55
CA LEU A 502 -19.11 1.51 -19.93
C LEU A 502 -18.67 0.68 -18.73
N VAL A 503 -18.32 1.32 -17.61
CA VAL A 503 -17.86 0.61 -16.41
C VAL A 503 -19.02 -0.11 -15.72
N LEU A 504 -20.21 0.49 -15.65
CA LEU A 504 -21.42 -0.15 -15.14
C LEU A 504 -21.78 -1.39 -15.96
N LEU A 505 -21.64 -1.32 -17.28
CA LEU A 505 -21.86 -2.45 -18.19
C LEU A 505 -20.87 -3.58 -17.90
N LEU A 506 -19.58 -3.28 -17.75
CA LEU A 506 -18.53 -4.26 -17.46
C LEU A 506 -18.72 -4.92 -16.10
N VAL A 507 -18.85 -4.11 -15.05
CA VAL A 507 -18.97 -4.57 -13.66
C VAL A 507 -20.29 -5.28 -13.46
N GLY A 508 -21.40 -4.67 -13.88
CA GLY A 508 -22.73 -5.25 -13.77
C GLY A 508 -22.90 -6.49 -14.64
N GLY A 509 -22.40 -6.46 -15.88
CA GLY A 509 -22.45 -7.61 -16.77
C GLY A 509 -21.65 -8.79 -16.23
N ALA A 510 -20.46 -8.54 -15.69
CA ALA A 510 -19.65 -9.58 -15.07
C ALA A 510 -20.29 -10.11 -13.77
N LEU A 511 -20.79 -9.24 -12.89
CA LEU A 511 -21.51 -9.64 -11.69
C LEU A 511 -22.73 -10.51 -12.01
N THR A 512 -23.49 -10.14 -13.03
CA THR A 512 -24.68 -10.89 -13.46
C THR A 512 -24.29 -12.23 -14.05
N VAL A 513 -23.28 -12.26 -14.93
CA VAL A 513 -22.84 -13.48 -15.59
C VAL A 513 -22.16 -14.45 -14.63
N LEU A 514 -21.40 -13.96 -13.65
CA LEU A 514 -20.46 -14.78 -12.88
C LEU A 514 -20.91 -15.05 -11.45
N ALA A 515 -21.63 -14.11 -10.86
CA ALA A 515 -22.09 -14.18 -9.48
C ALA A 515 -23.64 -14.22 -9.38
N GLY A 516 -24.38 -14.09 -10.49
CA GLY A 516 -25.83 -13.96 -10.45
C GLY A 516 -26.32 -12.68 -9.76
N VAL A 517 -25.45 -11.66 -9.65
CA VAL A 517 -25.74 -10.42 -8.91
C VAL A 517 -26.04 -9.25 -9.84
N ARG A 518 -27.05 -8.47 -9.46
CA ARG A 518 -27.32 -7.16 -10.07
C ARG A 518 -26.67 -6.05 -9.27
N VAL A 519 -26.28 -5.00 -9.97
CA VAL A 519 -25.77 -3.78 -9.35
C VAL A 519 -26.93 -3.09 -8.61
N THR A 520 -26.66 -2.67 -7.39
CA THR A 520 -27.57 -1.94 -6.49
C THR A 520 -26.90 -0.68 -5.92
N GLY A 521 -25.88 -0.16 -6.62
CA GLY A 521 -24.81 0.67 -6.08
C GLY A 521 -25.06 2.18 -5.97
N GLY A 522 -26.27 2.67 -6.30
CA GLY A 522 -26.67 4.08 -6.14
C GLY A 522 -25.62 5.09 -6.62
N ASP A 523 -25.44 6.18 -5.87
CA ASP A 523 -24.41 7.20 -6.13
C ASP A 523 -22.97 6.69 -5.85
N LYS A 524 -22.80 5.72 -4.93
CA LYS A 524 -21.49 5.22 -4.46
C LYS A 524 -20.65 4.65 -5.61
N ILE A 525 -21.25 3.83 -6.48
CA ILE A 525 -20.52 3.24 -7.61
C ILE A 525 -20.12 4.30 -8.64
N THR A 526 -20.99 5.26 -8.96
CA THR A 526 -20.69 6.30 -9.95
C THR A 526 -19.55 7.18 -9.48
N ASN A 527 -19.58 7.60 -8.22
CA ASN A 527 -18.50 8.38 -7.63
C ASN A 527 -17.18 7.59 -7.64
N PHE A 528 -17.21 6.27 -7.41
CA PHE A 528 -16.00 5.45 -7.44
C PHE A 528 -15.42 5.39 -8.86
N ILE A 529 -16.29 5.23 -9.86
CA ILE A 529 -15.89 5.22 -11.27
C ILE A 529 -15.22 6.54 -11.62
N VAL A 530 -15.85 7.67 -11.32
CA VAL A 530 -15.35 9.01 -11.70
C VAL A 530 -14.05 9.37 -10.97
N THR A 531 -13.91 8.98 -9.70
CA THR A 531 -12.78 9.42 -8.87
C THR A 531 -11.60 8.45 -8.84
N LYS A 532 -11.81 7.14 -9.07
CA LYS A 532 -10.76 6.11 -8.96
C LYS A 532 -10.45 5.40 -10.27
N ILE A 533 -11.47 5.03 -11.05
CA ILE A 533 -11.28 4.25 -12.28
C ILE A 533 -10.96 5.16 -13.45
N MET A 534 -11.80 6.18 -13.66
CA MET A 534 -11.73 7.08 -14.79
C MET A 534 -10.40 7.84 -14.82
N PRO A 535 -9.81 8.37 -13.73
CA PRO A 535 -8.54 9.11 -13.80
C PRO A 535 -7.34 8.23 -14.16
N ASN A 536 -7.46 6.91 -14.02
CA ASN A 536 -6.35 6.00 -14.21
C ASN A 536 -6.13 5.69 -15.72
N PRO A 537 -4.95 6.00 -16.27
CA PRO A 537 -4.67 5.90 -17.70
C PRO A 537 -4.67 4.47 -18.23
N ALA A 538 -4.41 3.46 -17.38
CA ALA A 538 -4.44 2.07 -17.78
C ALA A 538 -5.86 1.64 -18.20
N PHE A 539 -6.87 2.03 -17.43
CA PHE A 539 -8.28 1.75 -17.75
C PHE A 539 -8.74 2.52 -18.99
N ARG A 540 -8.38 3.80 -19.12
CA ARG A 540 -8.71 4.61 -20.31
C ARG A 540 -8.14 4.01 -21.60
N SER A 541 -6.93 3.47 -21.55
CA SER A 541 -6.27 2.89 -22.72
C SER A 541 -6.83 1.52 -23.14
N LEU A 542 -7.55 0.84 -22.25
CA LEU A 542 -7.95 -0.55 -22.43
C LEU A 542 -8.92 -0.76 -23.60
N PHE A 543 -9.73 0.25 -23.91
CA PHE A 543 -10.77 0.19 -24.95
C PHE A 543 -10.37 0.91 -26.25
N SER A 544 -9.10 1.28 -26.40
CA SER A 544 -8.53 1.93 -27.60
C SER A 544 -8.22 0.94 -28.75
N GLY A 545 -8.77 -0.26 -28.74
CA GLY A 545 -8.48 -1.31 -29.72
C GLY A 545 -9.65 -2.28 -29.91
N SER A 546 -9.45 -3.32 -30.71
CA SER A 546 -10.47 -4.35 -30.94
C SER A 546 -10.84 -5.02 -29.62
N VAL A 547 -12.10 -4.89 -29.21
CA VAL A 547 -12.57 -5.41 -27.93
C VAL A 547 -12.95 -6.88 -28.05
N SER A 548 -12.46 -7.67 -27.10
CA SER A 548 -12.71 -9.10 -26.98
C SER A 548 -12.95 -9.46 -25.52
N PHE A 549 -13.32 -10.71 -25.23
CA PHE A 549 -13.42 -11.20 -23.85
C PHE A 549 -12.10 -11.00 -23.06
N LYS A 550 -10.93 -11.02 -23.74
CA LYS A 550 -9.63 -10.73 -23.13
C LYS A 550 -9.53 -9.30 -22.59
N THR A 551 -10.20 -8.35 -23.23
CA THR A 551 -10.28 -6.95 -22.77
C THR A 551 -11.00 -6.88 -21.42
N ILE A 552 -12.12 -7.60 -21.28
CA ILE A 552 -12.89 -7.69 -20.02
C ILE A 552 -12.05 -8.30 -18.90
N ILE A 553 -11.34 -9.39 -19.19
CA ILE A 553 -10.43 -10.04 -18.22
C ILE A 553 -9.34 -9.06 -17.76
N THR A 554 -8.74 -8.35 -18.70
CA THR A 554 -7.68 -7.37 -18.41
C THR A 554 -8.20 -6.22 -17.55
N PHE A 555 -9.45 -5.79 -17.74
CA PHE A 555 -10.10 -4.78 -16.89
C PHE A 555 -10.13 -5.22 -15.42
N PHE A 556 -10.66 -6.42 -15.13
CA PHE A 556 -10.73 -6.94 -13.76
C PHE A 556 -9.36 -7.26 -13.16
N TYR A 557 -8.40 -7.69 -13.99
CA TYR A 557 -7.02 -7.87 -13.55
C TYR A 557 -6.38 -6.55 -13.13
N LEU A 558 -6.59 -5.47 -13.89
CA LEU A 558 -6.13 -4.13 -13.53
C LEU A 558 -6.79 -3.65 -12.23
N LEU A 559 -8.11 -3.85 -12.07
CA LEU A 559 -8.77 -3.53 -10.81
C LEU A 559 -8.15 -4.27 -9.62
N LYS A 560 -7.90 -5.58 -9.75
CA LYS A 560 -7.29 -6.39 -8.68
C LYS A 560 -5.88 -5.92 -8.35
N THR A 561 -5.02 -5.77 -9.36
CA THR A 561 -3.61 -5.38 -9.16
C THR A 561 -3.43 -3.97 -8.60
N ASN A 562 -4.42 -3.08 -8.79
CA ASN A 562 -4.41 -1.73 -8.23
C ASN A 562 -5.20 -1.63 -6.91
N GLY A 563 -5.66 -2.74 -6.31
CA GLY A 563 -6.45 -2.71 -5.07
C GLY A 563 -7.86 -2.13 -5.22
N LEU A 564 -8.34 -1.91 -6.45
CA LEU A 564 -9.62 -1.25 -6.74
C LEU A 564 -10.80 -2.22 -6.91
N LEU A 565 -10.55 -3.53 -7.04
CA LEU A 565 -11.61 -4.51 -7.29
C LEU A 565 -12.60 -4.60 -6.11
N THR A 566 -12.10 -4.87 -4.91
CA THR A 566 -12.93 -5.06 -3.72
C THR A 566 -13.75 -3.80 -3.40
N PRO A 567 -13.16 -2.58 -3.38
CA PRO A 567 -13.93 -1.35 -3.17
C PRO A 567 -14.99 -1.10 -4.26
N LEU A 568 -14.67 -1.34 -5.53
CA LEU A 568 -15.65 -1.20 -6.63
C LEU A 568 -16.82 -2.16 -6.47
N LEU A 569 -16.55 -3.43 -6.14
CA LEU A 569 -17.56 -4.45 -5.94
C LEU A 569 -18.46 -4.11 -4.74
N LYS A 570 -17.90 -3.63 -3.64
CA LYS A 570 -18.68 -3.12 -2.51
C LYS A 570 -19.57 -1.95 -2.91
N ALA A 571 -19.03 -0.97 -3.64
CA ALA A 571 -19.81 0.16 -4.13
C ALA A 571 -20.94 -0.30 -5.07
N ALA A 572 -20.69 -1.31 -5.92
CA ALA A 572 -21.69 -1.89 -6.81
C ALA A 572 -22.83 -2.62 -6.09
N MET A 573 -22.58 -3.10 -4.87
CA MET A 573 -23.48 -3.99 -4.12
C MET A 573 -23.88 -3.42 -2.77
N SER A 574 -23.78 -2.09 -2.57
CA SER A 574 -23.97 -1.45 -1.27
C SER A 574 -25.35 -1.69 -0.66
N GLY A 575 -26.36 -2.05 -1.45
CA GLY A 575 -27.70 -2.42 -0.98
C GLY A 575 -27.88 -3.90 -0.62
N LEU A 576 -26.85 -4.75 -0.77
CA LEU A 576 -26.94 -6.19 -0.51
C LEU A 576 -26.47 -6.56 0.90
N ARG A 577 -26.95 -7.72 1.38
CA ARG A 577 -26.45 -8.31 2.63
C ARG A 577 -24.96 -8.57 2.52
N TRP A 578 -24.24 -8.26 3.60
CA TRP A 578 -22.79 -8.43 3.76
C TRP A 578 -22.24 -9.76 3.21
N PHE A 579 -22.90 -10.89 3.51
CA PHE A 579 -22.43 -12.18 3.01
C PHE A 579 -22.51 -12.34 1.48
N LYS A 580 -23.51 -11.72 0.81
CA LYS A 580 -23.62 -11.74 -0.66
C LYS A 580 -22.46 -10.96 -1.28
N VAL A 581 -22.06 -9.86 -0.64
CA VAL A 581 -20.92 -9.03 -1.03
C VAL A 581 -19.62 -9.82 -0.91
N ILE A 582 -19.34 -10.45 0.25
CA ILE A 582 -18.14 -11.29 0.46
C ILE A 582 -18.01 -12.32 -0.64
N TRP A 583 -19.10 -13.04 -0.92
CA TRP A 583 -19.05 -14.14 -1.86
C TRP A 583 -18.83 -13.69 -3.29
N SER A 584 -19.52 -12.62 -3.69
CA SER A 584 -19.36 -12.06 -5.02
C SER A 584 -17.91 -11.62 -5.24
N ILE A 585 -17.28 -11.04 -4.22
CA ILE A 585 -15.84 -10.72 -4.24
C ILE A 585 -15.01 -12.01 -4.39
N ALA A 586 -15.26 -13.04 -3.58
CA ALA A 586 -14.52 -14.30 -3.66
C ALA A 586 -14.63 -14.98 -5.04
N VAL A 587 -15.83 -15.04 -5.62
CA VAL A 587 -16.09 -15.59 -6.97
C VAL A 587 -15.37 -14.79 -8.04
N MET A 588 -15.47 -13.45 -7.99
CA MET A 588 -14.81 -12.56 -8.95
C MET A 588 -13.27 -12.62 -8.84
N VAL A 589 -12.72 -12.76 -7.63
CA VAL A 589 -11.29 -12.92 -7.38
C VAL A 589 -10.80 -14.29 -7.88
N THR A 590 -11.55 -15.36 -7.62
CA THR A 590 -11.23 -16.73 -8.05
C THR A 590 -11.26 -16.81 -9.58
N MET A 591 -12.23 -16.16 -10.23
CA MET A 591 -12.28 -16.02 -11.68
C MET A 591 -11.02 -15.31 -12.21
N ALA A 592 -10.65 -14.17 -11.63
CA ALA A 592 -9.47 -13.43 -12.07
C ALA A 592 -8.20 -14.29 -12.02
N VAL A 593 -8.10 -15.24 -11.07
CA VAL A 593 -6.98 -16.19 -10.95
C VAL A 593 -7.11 -17.34 -11.96
N ALA A 594 -8.24 -18.05 -11.99
CA ALA A 594 -8.46 -19.22 -12.85
C ALA A 594 -8.29 -18.92 -14.35
N ILE A 595 -8.69 -17.72 -14.77
CA ILE A 595 -8.53 -17.27 -16.15
C ILE A 595 -7.06 -16.99 -16.50
N CYS A 596 -6.26 -16.52 -15.55
CA CYS A 596 -4.83 -16.29 -15.76
C CYS A 596 -4.02 -17.59 -15.85
N THR A 597 -4.51 -18.68 -15.24
CA THR A 597 -3.87 -20.01 -15.28
C THR A 597 -4.38 -20.91 -16.40
N GLY A 598 -5.36 -20.44 -17.20
CA GLY A 598 -5.84 -21.12 -18.40
C GLY A 598 -6.86 -22.24 -18.17
N MET A 599 -7.31 -22.44 -16.92
CA MET A 599 -8.36 -23.41 -16.58
C MET A 599 -9.74 -22.75 -16.57
N GLY A 600 -10.76 -23.43 -17.12
CA GLY A 600 -12.16 -22.95 -17.11
C GLY A 600 -12.57 -21.98 -18.23
N LEU A 601 -11.68 -21.65 -19.17
CA LEU A 601 -11.91 -20.71 -20.28
C LEU A 601 -13.15 -21.05 -21.14
N LEU A 602 -13.43 -22.33 -21.42
CA LEU A 602 -14.56 -22.75 -22.25
C LEU A 602 -15.92 -22.47 -21.59
N TYR A 603 -15.98 -22.46 -20.26
CA TYR A 603 -17.24 -22.35 -19.53
C TYR A 603 -17.74 -20.90 -19.48
N TYR A 604 -16.84 -19.94 -19.28
CA TYR A 604 -17.16 -18.50 -19.26
C TYR A 604 -17.16 -17.86 -20.65
N ALA A 605 -16.62 -18.53 -21.67
CA ALA A 605 -16.47 -17.97 -23.01
C ALA A 605 -17.80 -17.52 -23.63
N THR A 606 -18.88 -18.29 -23.45
CA THR A 606 -20.20 -17.95 -24.03
C THR A 606 -20.81 -16.74 -23.33
N ALA A 607 -20.85 -16.73 -22.00
CA ALA A 607 -21.46 -15.66 -21.25
C ALA A 607 -20.64 -14.35 -21.30
N LEU A 608 -19.31 -14.44 -21.36
CA LEU A 608 -18.44 -13.28 -21.63
C LEU A 608 -18.47 -12.84 -23.09
N ALA A 609 -18.79 -13.73 -24.04
CA ALA A 609 -19.00 -13.34 -25.45
C ALA A 609 -20.24 -12.47 -25.60
N ASP A 610 -21.36 -12.81 -24.94
CA ASP A 610 -22.55 -11.97 -24.97
C ASP A 610 -22.29 -10.59 -24.34
N LEU A 611 -21.51 -10.54 -23.25
CA LEU A 611 -21.06 -9.28 -22.66
C LEU A 611 -20.15 -8.48 -23.61
N ALA A 612 -19.25 -9.17 -24.34
CA ALA A 612 -18.41 -8.54 -25.34
C ALA A 612 -19.23 -7.94 -26.50
N VAL A 613 -20.35 -8.54 -26.88
CA VAL A 613 -21.29 -7.98 -27.86
C VAL A 613 -21.92 -6.69 -27.35
N SER A 614 -22.45 -6.69 -26.11
CA SER A 614 -22.98 -5.46 -25.49
C SER A 614 -21.94 -4.35 -25.46
N LEU A 615 -20.70 -4.71 -25.14
CA LEU A 615 -19.56 -3.80 -25.05
C LEU A 615 -19.18 -3.22 -26.42
N ILE A 616 -19.15 -4.03 -27.48
CA ILE A 616 -18.89 -3.56 -28.85
C ILE A 616 -19.95 -2.54 -29.29
N VAL A 617 -21.22 -2.81 -29.00
CA VAL A 617 -22.29 -1.88 -29.36
C VAL A 617 -22.18 -0.59 -28.55
N HIS A 618 -21.90 -0.66 -27.24
CA HIS A 618 -21.67 0.53 -26.41
C HIS A 618 -20.50 1.38 -26.91
N LEU A 619 -19.42 0.73 -27.37
CA LEU A 619 -18.23 1.38 -27.95
C LEU A 619 -18.48 2.00 -29.32
N ALA A 620 -19.45 1.51 -30.08
CA ALA A 620 -19.83 2.12 -31.35
C ALA A 620 -20.48 3.51 -31.16
N ASP A 621 -21.13 3.72 -30.02
CA ASP A 621 -21.77 4.99 -29.64
C ASP A 621 -20.81 5.93 -28.86
N MET A 622 -19.50 5.65 -28.86
CA MET A 622 -18.50 6.48 -28.20
C MET A 622 -18.54 7.93 -28.73
N PRO A 623 -18.78 8.94 -27.87
CA PRO A 623 -18.77 10.33 -28.28
C PRO A 623 -17.40 10.73 -28.84
N ALA A 624 -17.37 11.50 -29.93
CA ALA A 624 -16.15 12.18 -30.38
C ALA A 624 -15.69 13.10 -29.24
N SER A 625 -14.64 12.69 -28.53
CA SER A 625 -14.23 13.22 -27.24
C SER A 625 -14.04 14.74 -27.30
N GLY A 626 -15.06 15.51 -26.91
CA GLY A 626 -14.94 16.93 -26.70
C GLY A 626 -14.48 17.16 -25.28
N THR A 627 -13.16 17.04 -25.00
CA THR A 627 -12.39 17.81 -23.97
C THR A 627 -11.18 17.07 -23.40
N LEU A 628 -11.06 15.75 -23.54
CA LEU A 628 -9.87 15.02 -23.09
C LEU A 628 -8.91 14.78 -24.26
N LEU A 629 -7.68 15.24 -24.08
CA LEU A 629 -6.59 14.91 -25.00
C LEU A 629 -6.36 13.40 -25.03
N PRO A 630 -6.25 12.79 -26.22
CA PRO A 630 -6.13 11.34 -26.32
C PRO A 630 -4.78 10.83 -25.84
N CYS A 631 -3.77 11.67 -25.63
CA CYS A 631 -2.42 11.25 -25.26
C CYS A 631 -2.09 11.59 -23.79
N GLY A 632 -1.41 10.68 -23.10
CA GLY A 632 -0.94 10.85 -21.73
C GLY A 632 0.49 10.34 -21.52
N VAL A 633 1.17 10.86 -20.50
CA VAL A 633 2.49 10.35 -20.06
C VAL A 633 2.27 9.23 -19.06
N SER A 634 2.85 8.05 -19.31
CA SER A 634 2.67 6.88 -18.45
C SER A 634 3.90 6.50 -17.63
N ALA A 635 5.11 6.86 -18.09
CA ALA A 635 6.34 6.64 -17.34
C ALA A 635 7.47 7.54 -17.81
N LEU A 636 8.36 7.94 -16.90
CA LEU A 636 9.60 8.67 -17.20
C LEU A 636 10.80 7.95 -16.62
N PHE A 637 11.89 7.93 -17.40
CA PHE A 637 13.17 7.39 -16.97
C PHE A 637 14.24 8.44 -17.18
N PHE A 638 14.81 8.94 -16.08
CA PHE A 638 15.91 9.91 -16.10
C PHE A 638 17.25 9.19 -16.23
N ASP A 639 17.46 8.12 -15.45
CA ASP A 639 18.51 7.13 -15.65
C ASP A 639 17.96 5.98 -16.51
N HIS A 640 18.01 6.17 -17.84
CA HIS A 640 17.50 5.20 -18.80
C HIS A 640 18.57 4.30 -19.42
N HIS A 641 19.83 4.43 -18.99
CA HIS A 641 20.93 3.60 -19.47
C HIS A 641 20.85 2.20 -18.82
N ALA A 642 21.13 1.16 -19.62
CA ALA A 642 21.04 -0.23 -19.20
C ALA A 642 22.22 -0.60 -18.29
N VAL A 643 22.16 -0.19 -17.03
CA VAL A 643 23.11 -0.66 -16.00
C VAL A 643 22.42 -1.74 -15.20
N THR A 644 22.53 -2.98 -15.67
CA THR A 644 22.42 -4.15 -14.80
C THR A 644 23.60 -4.10 -13.81
N SER A 645 23.33 -4.40 -12.55
CA SER A 645 24.14 -4.24 -11.33
C SER A 645 25.55 -4.87 -11.29
N THR A 646 26.17 -5.21 -12.43
CA THR A 646 27.42 -5.97 -12.52
C THR A 646 28.48 -5.39 -13.45
N THR A 647 28.21 -4.29 -14.18
CA THR A 647 29.21 -3.67 -15.07
C THR A 647 29.40 -2.19 -14.78
N SER A 648 30.66 -1.75 -14.78
CA SER A 648 31.03 -0.34 -14.66
C SER A 648 30.36 0.48 -15.76
N LEU A 649 29.74 1.60 -15.39
CA LEU A 649 29.44 2.67 -16.35
C LEU A 649 30.74 3.07 -17.05
N PRO A 650 30.84 2.98 -18.39
CA PRO A 650 31.88 3.68 -19.11
C PRO A 650 31.70 5.17 -18.81
N ALA A 651 32.74 5.82 -18.29
CA ALA A 651 32.70 7.24 -18.01
C ALA A 651 32.26 8.00 -19.28
N GLY A 652 31.11 8.68 -19.21
CA GLY A 652 30.60 9.53 -20.28
C GLY A 652 29.48 8.95 -21.16
N GLU A 653 28.97 7.74 -20.88
CA GLU A 653 27.83 7.17 -21.63
C GLU A 653 26.44 7.46 -21.01
N ALA A 654 26.35 7.75 -19.71
CA ALA A 654 25.08 7.98 -19.01
C ALA A 654 24.90 9.41 -18.52
N ASP A 655 23.73 10.02 -18.81
CA ASP A 655 23.42 11.38 -18.39
C ASP A 655 23.14 11.47 -16.88
N ALA A 656 22.41 10.49 -16.33
CA ALA A 656 22.05 10.37 -14.91
C ALA A 656 22.69 9.15 -14.25
N ILE A 657 22.79 9.15 -12.91
CA ILE A 657 23.29 8.04 -12.11
C ILE A 657 22.19 7.35 -11.31
N ALA A 658 22.37 6.05 -11.07
CA ALA A 658 21.53 5.29 -10.16
C ALA A 658 21.76 5.71 -8.69
N LEU A 659 20.70 5.69 -7.91
CA LEU A 659 20.66 6.08 -6.49
C LEU A 659 20.09 4.95 -5.63
N ALA A 660 20.37 5.01 -4.32
CA ALA A 660 19.72 4.18 -3.32
C ALA A 660 18.92 5.04 -2.32
N TRP A 661 17.82 4.53 -1.80
CA TRP A 661 17.09 5.15 -0.69
C TRP A 661 17.87 5.01 0.62
N SER A 662 18.30 3.78 0.92
CA SER A 662 19.21 3.42 2.01
C SER A 662 19.80 2.02 1.78
N GLY A 663 21.00 1.75 2.30
CA GLY A 663 21.64 0.44 2.19
C GLY A 663 21.67 -0.10 0.75
N THR A 664 20.95 -1.20 0.51
CA THR A 664 20.83 -1.88 -0.79
C THR A 664 19.56 -1.55 -1.58
N GLN A 665 18.66 -0.72 -1.04
CA GLN A 665 17.39 -0.39 -1.67
C GLN A 665 17.59 0.66 -2.77
N LEU A 666 17.63 0.23 -4.03
CA LEU A 666 17.77 1.14 -5.18
C LEU A 666 16.50 1.95 -5.44
N VAL A 667 16.68 3.16 -5.97
CA VAL A 667 15.60 3.93 -6.62
C VAL A 667 15.06 3.13 -7.81
N SER A 668 13.74 2.99 -7.88
CA SER A 668 13.12 2.07 -8.84
C SER A 668 12.88 2.75 -10.19
N LYS A 669 13.02 1.99 -11.28
CA LYS A 669 12.76 2.45 -12.65
C LYS A 669 11.38 1.93 -13.11
N PRO A 670 10.52 2.76 -13.73
CA PRO A 670 10.72 4.19 -14.00
C PRO A 670 10.78 5.02 -12.72
N GLU A 671 11.56 6.08 -12.74
CA GLU A 671 11.65 7.03 -11.64
C GLU A 671 10.32 7.77 -11.46
N TRP A 672 9.52 7.91 -12.52
CA TRP A 672 8.17 8.44 -12.40
C TRP A 672 7.13 7.61 -13.14
N ASP A 673 5.99 7.43 -12.50
CA ASP A 673 4.71 7.02 -13.09
C ASP A 673 3.57 7.77 -12.38
N SER A 674 2.31 7.47 -12.69
CA SER A 674 1.18 8.19 -12.08
C SER A 674 1.04 7.99 -10.56
N GLY A 675 1.63 6.93 -9.99
CA GLY A 675 1.58 6.62 -8.56
C GLY A 675 2.86 6.98 -7.80
N LYS A 676 3.96 7.31 -8.49
CA LYS A 676 5.28 7.49 -7.86
C LYS A 676 6.12 8.57 -8.54
N SER A 677 6.93 9.28 -7.76
CA SER A 677 7.93 10.23 -8.25
C SER A 677 9.23 10.16 -7.45
N ASP A 678 10.17 9.33 -7.89
CA ASP A 678 11.49 9.15 -7.30
C ASP A 678 12.49 10.24 -7.77
N PRO A 679 13.53 10.53 -6.97
CA PRO A 679 14.55 11.50 -7.33
C PRO A 679 15.52 10.98 -8.41
N CYS A 680 16.19 11.90 -9.10
CA CYS A 680 17.25 11.62 -10.06
C CYS A 680 18.50 12.47 -9.79
N ALA A 681 19.67 12.04 -10.27
CA ALA A 681 20.92 12.77 -10.12
C ALA A 681 21.72 12.84 -11.42
N TYR A 682 22.24 14.02 -11.74
CA TYR A 682 23.03 14.31 -12.94
C TYR A 682 24.44 14.80 -12.58
N CYS A 683 25.45 14.28 -13.27
CA CYS A 683 26.85 14.69 -13.11
C CYS A 683 27.18 15.82 -14.09
N ILE A 684 27.51 17.02 -13.58
CA ILE A 684 27.79 18.21 -14.40
C ILE A 684 28.91 17.94 -15.40
N GLU A 685 30.03 17.35 -14.98
CA GLU A 685 31.13 17.01 -15.88
C GLU A 685 30.70 16.14 -17.07
N ALA A 686 29.75 15.22 -16.84
CA ALA A 686 29.28 14.30 -17.87
C ALA A 686 28.36 14.98 -18.90
N VAL A 687 27.63 16.02 -18.50
CA VAL A 687 26.53 16.62 -19.29
C VAL A 687 26.73 18.08 -19.71
N LYS A 688 27.71 18.81 -19.16
CA LYS A 688 27.88 20.27 -19.36
C LYS A 688 27.94 20.74 -20.82
N ASP A 689 28.40 19.88 -21.73
CA ASP A 689 28.53 20.16 -23.16
C ASP A 689 27.71 19.18 -24.03
N LYS A 690 26.74 18.48 -23.43
CA LYS A 690 25.90 17.47 -24.09
C LYS A 690 24.42 17.79 -23.92
N LYS A 691 23.60 17.21 -24.79
CA LYS A 691 22.14 17.19 -24.61
C LYS A 691 21.79 16.14 -23.57
N ILE A 692 21.06 16.54 -22.53
CA ILE A 692 20.50 15.59 -21.56
C ILE A 692 19.31 14.90 -22.21
N THR A 693 19.17 13.59 -22.01
CA THR A 693 18.03 12.83 -22.51
C THR A 693 17.16 12.27 -21.39
N VAL A 694 15.85 12.33 -21.59
CA VAL A 694 14.85 11.67 -20.74
C VAL A 694 14.04 10.74 -21.63
N LYS A 695 13.92 9.47 -21.19
CA LYS A 695 13.10 8.48 -21.87
C LYS A 695 11.67 8.57 -21.35
N VAL A 696 10.70 8.67 -22.24
CA VAL A 696 9.28 8.74 -21.91
C VAL A 696 8.50 7.59 -22.54
N ASN A 697 7.53 7.07 -21.79
CA ASN A 697 6.46 6.23 -22.31
C ASN A 697 5.16 7.03 -22.30
N LEU A 698 4.38 6.87 -23.37
CA LEU A 698 3.10 7.53 -23.57
C LEU A 698 2.00 6.50 -23.83
N THR A 699 0.78 6.89 -23.47
CA THR A 699 -0.45 6.19 -23.84
C THR A 699 -1.28 7.05 -24.79
N CYS A 700 -2.06 6.41 -25.65
CA CYS A 700 -3.06 7.04 -26.49
C CYS A 700 -4.39 6.29 -26.41
N SER A 701 -5.49 7.02 -26.15
CA SER A 701 -6.85 6.47 -26.13
C SER A 701 -7.57 6.57 -27.48
N ASP A 702 -7.03 7.34 -28.43
CA ASP A 702 -7.58 7.44 -29.80
C ASP A 702 -6.99 6.31 -30.68
N PRO A 703 -7.79 5.29 -31.06
CA PRO A 703 -7.32 4.18 -31.91
C PRO A 703 -6.87 4.63 -33.31
N SER A 704 -7.32 5.81 -33.78
CA SER A 704 -7.02 6.33 -35.11
C SER A 704 -5.69 7.09 -35.16
N LEU A 705 -5.14 7.47 -34.00
CA LEU A 705 -3.91 8.25 -33.91
C LEU A 705 -2.67 7.35 -33.94
N ALA A 706 -2.14 7.09 -35.13
CA ALA A 706 -0.96 6.24 -35.32
C ALA A 706 0.34 6.86 -34.75
N SER A 707 0.45 8.19 -34.78
CA SER A 707 1.60 8.91 -34.23
C SER A 707 1.25 10.35 -33.84
N VAL A 708 2.04 10.93 -32.94
CA VAL A 708 1.91 12.33 -32.51
C VAL A 708 3.28 12.92 -32.20
N ASN A 709 3.48 14.21 -32.43
CA ASN A 709 4.67 14.91 -31.92
C ASN A 709 4.46 15.27 -30.46
N VAL A 710 5.51 15.11 -29.66
CA VAL A 710 5.52 15.41 -28.23
C VAL A 710 6.72 16.26 -27.85
N ARG A 711 6.57 17.04 -26.77
CA ARG A 711 7.64 17.82 -26.15
C ARG A 711 7.39 18.03 -24.66
N ALA A 712 8.43 18.41 -23.94
CA ALA A 712 8.38 18.85 -22.55
C ALA A 712 8.82 20.31 -22.43
N ILE A 713 8.05 21.11 -21.69
CA ILE A 713 8.34 22.50 -21.38
C ILE A 713 8.76 22.58 -19.91
N ASP A 714 9.96 23.08 -19.64
CA ASP A 714 10.44 23.24 -18.28
C ASP A 714 9.79 24.47 -17.63
N LYS A 715 8.94 24.20 -16.63
CA LYS A 715 8.20 25.18 -15.83
C LYS A 715 8.81 25.33 -14.44
N SER A 716 9.97 24.75 -14.17
CA SER A 716 10.69 24.97 -12.91
C SER A 716 11.00 26.46 -12.73
N ARG A 717 10.98 26.94 -11.48
CA ARG A 717 11.32 28.34 -11.16
C ARG A 717 12.71 28.75 -11.63
N SER A 718 13.63 27.79 -11.76
CA SER A 718 15.03 28.00 -12.11
C SER A 718 15.35 27.68 -13.58
N THR A 719 14.40 27.18 -14.36
CA THR A 719 14.55 26.70 -15.75
C THR A 719 15.77 25.79 -15.90
N LEU A 720 15.74 24.68 -15.19
CA LEU A 720 16.88 23.79 -14.94
C LEU A 720 17.36 23.01 -16.19
N LEU A 721 16.44 22.36 -16.90
CA LEU A 721 16.71 21.60 -18.13
C LEU A 721 16.40 22.40 -19.40
N GLY A 722 15.56 23.43 -19.29
CA GLY A 722 15.03 24.14 -20.45
C GLY A 722 13.99 23.30 -21.20
N ASN A 723 13.51 23.80 -22.34
CA ASN A 723 12.54 23.04 -23.15
C ASN A 723 13.25 21.89 -23.87
N SER A 724 12.54 20.78 -24.04
CA SER A 724 13.03 19.68 -24.85
C SER A 724 12.93 19.99 -26.35
N ASP A 725 13.75 19.29 -27.14
CA ASP A 725 13.48 19.06 -28.56
C ASP A 725 12.13 18.34 -28.73
N GLU A 726 11.54 18.43 -29.92
CA GLU A 726 10.32 17.70 -30.28
C GLU A 726 10.67 16.27 -30.71
N ALA A 727 9.83 15.30 -30.36
CA ALA A 727 9.98 13.91 -30.75
C ALA A 727 8.67 13.33 -31.27
N THR A 728 8.72 12.46 -32.29
CA THR A 728 7.54 11.75 -32.79
C THR A 728 7.34 10.46 -32.01
N ALA A 729 6.20 10.35 -31.33
CA ALA A 729 5.73 9.14 -30.69
C ALA A 729 4.89 8.33 -31.69
N THR A 730 5.26 7.07 -31.92
CA THR A 730 4.47 6.14 -32.75
C THR A 730 3.76 5.15 -31.84
N PHE A 731 2.44 5.08 -31.94
CA PHE A 731 1.63 4.23 -31.09
C PHE A 731 1.45 2.84 -31.73
N ARG A 732 1.63 1.80 -30.91
CA ARG A 732 1.23 0.43 -31.22
C ARG A 732 0.30 -0.02 -30.10
N TYR A 733 -0.95 -0.34 -30.44
CA TYR A 733 -1.99 -0.72 -29.47
C TYR A 733 -2.16 0.32 -28.34
N GLY A 734 -2.24 1.61 -28.72
CA GLY A 734 -2.42 2.72 -27.77
C GLY A 734 -1.21 3.01 -26.88
N LYS A 735 -0.02 2.46 -27.17
CA LYS A 735 1.20 2.69 -26.38
C LYS A 735 2.38 3.10 -27.27
N ALA A 736 3.15 4.07 -26.80
CA ALA A 736 4.43 4.44 -27.39
C ALA A 736 5.49 4.42 -26.28
N SER A 737 6.44 3.48 -26.37
CA SER A 737 7.44 3.28 -25.32
C SER A 737 8.83 3.66 -25.80
N GLY A 738 9.62 4.24 -24.90
CA GLY A 738 11.03 4.51 -25.13
C GLY A 738 11.33 5.69 -26.06
N ILE A 739 10.45 6.69 -26.08
CA ILE A 739 10.68 7.92 -26.83
C ILE A 739 11.76 8.73 -26.09
N MET A 740 12.79 9.16 -26.81
CA MET A 740 13.88 9.96 -26.23
C MET A 740 13.62 11.44 -26.49
N LEU A 741 13.55 12.22 -25.41
CA LEU A 741 13.46 13.67 -25.47
C LEU A 741 14.77 14.28 -24.99
N ALA A 742 15.38 15.08 -25.86
CA ALA A 742 16.63 15.75 -25.59
C ALA A 742 16.37 17.16 -25.05
N PHE A 743 17.16 17.60 -24.07
CA PHE A 743 17.14 18.92 -23.44
C PHE A 743 18.45 19.64 -23.76
N PRO A 744 18.52 20.37 -24.89
CA PRO A 744 19.77 20.97 -25.37
C PRO A 744 20.18 22.24 -24.62
N TYR A 745 19.28 22.85 -23.85
CA TYR A 745 19.50 24.16 -23.19
C TYR A 745 19.49 24.06 -21.66
N HIS A 746 19.91 22.92 -21.11
CA HIS A 746 20.04 22.78 -19.67
C HIS A 746 21.12 23.72 -19.12
N VAL A 747 20.96 24.13 -17.86
CA VAL A 747 21.85 25.11 -17.20
C VAL A 747 22.59 24.51 -15.99
N LEU A 748 22.71 23.18 -15.92
CA LEU A 748 23.20 22.47 -14.73
C LEU A 748 24.60 22.94 -14.32
N ALA A 749 25.52 23.09 -15.28
CA ALA A 749 26.87 23.60 -15.03
C ALA A 749 26.87 25.04 -14.49
N GLY A 750 25.95 25.88 -14.96
CA GLY A 750 25.76 27.24 -14.47
C GLY A 750 25.26 27.30 -13.03
N LYS A 751 24.46 26.31 -12.61
CA LYS A 751 23.90 26.21 -11.26
C LYS A 751 24.87 25.59 -10.24
N GLY A 752 25.79 24.73 -10.66
CA GLY A 752 26.69 24.01 -9.75
C GLY A 752 25.98 22.90 -8.98
N VAL A 753 26.60 22.40 -7.91
CA VAL A 753 26.02 21.38 -7.03
C VAL A 753 24.72 21.86 -6.41
N GLY A 754 23.71 21.00 -6.26
CA GLY A 754 22.46 21.41 -5.62
C GLY A 754 21.33 20.39 -5.67
N LYS A 755 20.32 20.63 -4.83
CA LYS A 755 19.02 19.96 -4.84
C LYS A 755 18.01 20.91 -5.50
N HIS A 756 17.34 20.44 -6.55
CA HIS A 756 16.45 21.25 -7.37
C HIS A 756 15.07 20.63 -7.49
N ALA A 757 14.04 21.48 -7.51
CA ALA A 757 12.69 21.07 -7.88
C ALA A 757 12.50 21.26 -9.39
N LEU A 758 12.36 20.15 -10.12
CA LEU A 758 12.10 20.13 -11.55
C LEU A 758 10.59 20.03 -11.79
N GLN A 759 10.06 20.82 -12.73
CA GLN A 759 8.67 20.73 -13.15
C GLN A 759 8.58 20.75 -14.67
N LEU A 760 8.10 19.66 -15.26
CA LEU A 760 7.97 19.52 -16.71
C LEU A 760 6.49 19.49 -17.09
N GLU A 761 6.09 20.39 -17.99
CA GLU A 761 4.78 20.34 -18.65
C GLU A 761 4.90 19.61 -19.98
N TRP A 762 4.20 18.50 -20.10
CA TRP A 762 4.23 17.63 -21.27
C TRP A 762 3.14 18.02 -22.24
N GLN A 763 3.49 18.13 -23.52
CA GLN A 763 2.58 18.56 -24.58
C GLN A 763 2.63 17.59 -25.76
N CYS A 764 1.50 17.40 -26.42
CA CYS A 764 1.43 16.76 -27.74
C CYS A 764 0.83 17.71 -28.77
N TYR A 765 1.22 17.55 -30.04
CA TYR A 765 0.67 18.31 -31.14
C TYR A 765 -0.56 17.60 -31.70
N TYR A 766 -1.74 18.13 -31.41
CA TYR A 766 -3.02 17.51 -31.73
C TYR A 766 -3.98 18.54 -32.30
N GLN A 767 -4.67 18.19 -33.40
CA GLN A 767 -5.63 19.07 -34.11
C GLN A 767 -5.06 20.44 -34.51
N GLY A 768 -3.78 20.49 -34.88
CA GLY A 768 -3.14 21.71 -35.40
C GLY A 768 -2.58 22.66 -34.32
N GLU A 769 -2.58 22.25 -33.06
CA GLU A 769 -2.02 23.05 -31.97
C GLU A 769 -1.33 22.18 -30.90
N TRP A 770 -0.46 22.81 -30.11
CA TRP A 770 0.17 22.17 -28.97
C TRP A 770 -0.78 22.14 -27.77
N LYS A 771 -1.03 20.94 -27.29
CA LYS A 771 -1.99 20.68 -26.23
C LYS A 771 -1.30 20.05 -25.03
N LYS A 772 -1.66 20.50 -23.83
CA LYS A 772 -1.08 20.05 -22.57
C LYS A 772 -1.62 18.68 -22.16
N MET A 773 -0.73 17.69 -22.04
CA MET A 773 -1.06 16.34 -21.55
C MET A 773 -1.08 16.31 -20.02
N THR A 774 0.04 16.63 -19.37
CA THR A 774 0.19 16.58 -17.90
C THR A 774 1.36 17.44 -17.43
N VAL A 775 1.50 17.60 -16.11
CA VAL A 775 2.67 18.21 -15.46
C VAL A 775 3.27 17.20 -14.49
N THR A 776 4.57 16.96 -14.59
CA THR A 776 5.31 16.09 -13.67
C THR A 776 6.26 16.92 -12.83
N LYS A 777 6.38 16.61 -11.54
CA LYS A 777 7.28 17.30 -10.59
C LYS A 777 8.29 16.29 -10.06
N HIS A 778 9.56 16.67 -9.97
CA HIS A 778 10.65 15.76 -9.59
C HIS A 778 11.66 16.47 -8.68
N VAL A 779 12.36 15.68 -7.85
CA VAL A 779 13.58 16.13 -7.16
C VAL A 779 14.77 15.74 -8.02
N MET A 780 15.62 16.70 -8.36
CA MET A 780 16.84 16.50 -9.13
C MET A 780 18.07 16.96 -8.35
N TYR A 781 19.08 16.11 -8.23
CA TYR A 781 20.40 16.46 -7.72
C TYR A 781 21.37 16.77 -8.85
N THR A 782 22.21 17.78 -8.66
CA THR A 782 23.36 18.06 -9.52
C THR A 782 24.66 17.83 -8.73
N LEU A 783 25.55 17.03 -9.31
CA LEU A 783 26.86 16.67 -8.75
C LEU A 783 27.97 17.27 -9.63
N LEU A 784 29.18 17.52 -9.10
CA LEU A 784 30.27 18.03 -9.93
C LEU A 784 30.71 17.00 -10.98
N ALA A 785 30.96 15.79 -10.50
CA ALA A 785 31.48 14.66 -11.26
C ALA A 785 30.80 13.38 -10.78
N TYR A 786 31.19 12.23 -11.35
CA TYR A 786 30.75 10.94 -10.82
C TYR A 786 31.23 10.75 -9.38
N PRO A 787 30.40 10.16 -8.50
CA PRO A 787 30.80 9.85 -7.13
C PRO A 787 32.10 9.03 -7.09
N ASN A 788 32.93 9.30 -6.10
CA ASN A 788 34.15 8.56 -5.84
C ASN A 788 33.95 7.60 -4.65
N GLU A 789 34.93 6.75 -4.36
CA GLU A 789 34.84 5.83 -3.21
C GLU A 789 34.49 6.60 -1.91
N PRO A 790 33.61 6.06 -1.05
CA PRO A 790 33.09 4.70 -1.09
C PRO A 790 32.00 4.45 -2.15
N TRP A 791 31.46 5.47 -2.81
CA TRP A 791 30.28 5.44 -3.69
C TRP A 791 30.45 4.84 -5.09
N LEU A 792 31.35 3.88 -5.23
CA LEU A 792 31.54 3.20 -6.51
C LEU A 792 30.62 1.99 -6.60
N SER A 793 29.59 2.08 -7.44
CA SER A 793 28.61 1.01 -7.68
C SER A 793 29.24 -0.34 -8.08
N ARG A 794 30.41 -0.34 -8.72
CA ARG A 794 31.18 -1.56 -9.06
C ARG A 794 31.62 -2.36 -7.82
N ASN A 795 31.67 -1.73 -6.65
CA ASN A 795 32.11 -2.35 -5.40
C ASN A 795 30.93 -2.99 -4.63
N GLY A 796 29.70 -2.92 -5.15
CA GLY A 796 28.54 -3.62 -4.61
C GLY A 796 27.28 -2.75 -4.45
N PRO A 797 26.13 -3.37 -4.17
CA PRO A 797 24.83 -2.68 -4.09
C PRO A 797 24.70 -1.70 -2.92
N THR A 798 25.59 -1.76 -1.93
CA THR A 798 25.63 -0.81 -0.80
C THR A 798 26.36 0.49 -1.14
N GLN A 799 27.04 0.55 -2.28
CA GLN A 799 27.94 1.64 -2.67
C GLN A 799 27.31 2.60 -3.70
N TYR A 800 25.99 2.66 -3.79
CA TYR A 800 25.29 3.74 -4.51
C TYR A 800 25.10 4.93 -3.56
N PRO A 801 25.23 6.19 -4.03
CA PRO A 801 24.90 7.35 -3.22
C PRO A 801 23.46 7.28 -2.71
N TRP A 802 23.28 7.56 -1.41
CA TRP A 802 21.95 7.55 -0.82
C TRP A 802 21.23 8.89 -1.06
N VAL A 803 19.94 8.83 -1.33
CA VAL A 803 19.05 10.00 -1.47
C VAL A 803 19.14 10.88 -0.22
N SER A 804 19.08 10.28 0.97
CA SER A 804 19.16 10.98 2.26
C SER A 804 20.51 11.67 2.49
N LEU A 805 21.60 11.10 1.97
CA LEU A 805 22.93 11.72 2.00
C LEU A 805 23.01 12.88 0.99
N LEU A 806 22.57 12.68 -0.25
CA LEU A 806 22.58 13.72 -1.28
C LEU A 806 21.69 14.90 -0.92
N ASP A 807 20.57 14.66 -0.22
CA ASP A 807 19.71 15.71 0.31
C ASP A 807 20.47 16.69 1.20
N LYS A 808 21.33 16.17 2.07
CA LYS A 808 22.19 16.98 2.94
C LYS A 808 23.35 17.56 2.14
N ALA A 809 24.15 16.71 1.49
CA ALA A 809 25.39 17.11 0.81
C ALA A 809 25.15 18.19 -0.27
N CYS A 810 24.15 18.00 -1.13
CA CYS A 810 23.81 18.97 -2.18
C CYS A 810 23.27 20.29 -1.62
N THR A 811 22.65 20.27 -0.44
CA THR A 811 22.21 21.48 0.26
C THR A 811 23.40 22.22 0.88
N TRP A 812 24.33 21.49 1.47
CA TRP A 812 25.51 22.06 2.13
C TRP A 812 26.47 22.70 1.12
N ALA A 813 26.65 22.07 -0.03
CA ALA A 813 27.51 22.54 -1.12
C ALA A 813 26.71 23.24 -2.25
N ALA A 814 25.55 23.80 -1.95
CA ALA A 814 24.70 24.42 -2.96
C ALA A 814 25.42 25.56 -3.70
N GLY A 815 25.40 25.51 -5.03
CA GLY A 815 26.01 26.50 -5.92
C GLY A 815 27.52 26.36 -6.14
N LYS A 816 28.19 25.43 -5.44
CA LYS A 816 29.64 25.22 -5.59
C LYS A 816 29.98 24.55 -6.92
N LYS A 817 31.13 24.91 -7.49
CA LYS A 817 31.51 24.53 -8.87
C LYS A 817 32.87 23.86 -8.97
N THR A 818 33.68 23.88 -7.91
CA THR A 818 34.96 23.17 -7.88
C THR A 818 35.01 22.17 -6.72
N PRO A 819 35.80 21.08 -6.83
CA PRO A 819 35.96 20.12 -5.75
C PRO A 819 36.41 20.75 -4.42
N GLU A 820 37.27 21.76 -4.48
CA GLU A 820 37.79 22.49 -3.32
C GLU A 820 36.67 23.28 -2.62
N GLU A 821 35.85 23.98 -3.39
CA GLU A 821 34.69 24.72 -2.86
C GLU A 821 33.65 23.79 -2.23
N VAL A 822 33.44 22.60 -2.82
CA VAL A 822 32.54 21.58 -2.28
C VAL A 822 33.10 21.02 -0.97
N ALA A 823 34.35 20.54 -0.98
CA ALA A 823 35.00 19.96 0.19
C ALA A 823 35.02 20.97 1.36
N GLY A 824 35.37 22.22 1.10
CA GLY A 824 35.34 23.31 2.08
C GLY A 824 33.94 23.62 2.63
N ALA A 825 32.91 23.56 1.79
CA ALA A 825 31.53 23.75 2.23
C ALA A 825 31.04 22.60 3.13
N ILE A 826 31.43 21.36 2.82
CA ILE A 826 31.15 20.20 3.66
C ILE A 826 31.90 20.32 4.99
N GLU A 827 33.20 20.64 4.98
CA GLU A 827 34.02 20.87 6.18
C GLU A 827 33.39 21.91 7.12
N LEU A 828 33.05 23.08 6.57
CA LEU A 828 32.38 24.15 7.31
C LEU A 828 31.07 23.67 7.92
N LYS A 829 30.26 22.95 7.15
CA LYS A 829 28.96 22.48 7.64
C LYS A 829 29.12 21.46 8.77
N VAL A 830 30.08 20.55 8.67
CA VAL A 830 30.37 19.57 9.72
C VAL A 830 30.82 20.28 10.99
N ASN A 831 31.74 21.24 10.90
CA ASN A 831 32.28 21.94 12.06
C ASN A 831 31.24 22.82 12.79
N GLU A 832 30.44 23.60 12.05
CA GLU A 832 29.61 24.65 12.66
C GLU A 832 28.10 24.39 12.55
N GLY A 833 27.67 23.57 11.60
CA GLY A 833 26.29 23.54 11.13
C GLY A 833 25.41 22.41 11.64
N LEU A 834 25.98 21.44 12.36
CA LEU A 834 25.31 20.19 12.77
C LEU A 834 25.16 20.03 14.29
N GLY A 835 25.70 20.96 15.10
CA GLY A 835 25.67 20.84 16.55
C GLY A 835 26.47 19.65 17.09
N LEU A 836 27.59 19.33 16.42
CA LEU A 836 28.54 18.31 16.86
C LEU A 836 29.55 18.91 17.84
N GLU A 837 30.05 18.08 18.75
CA GLU A 837 31.00 18.48 19.79
C GLU A 837 32.13 17.44 19.93
N TYR A 838 33.36 17.93 20.08
CA TYR A 838 34.51 17.06 20.22
C TYR A 838 34.50 16.32 21.56
N ASP A 839 34.69 14.99 21.53
CA ASP A 839 34.79 14.20 22.75
C ASP A 839 36.14 14.40 23.45
N THR A 840 36.13 15.22 24.50
CA THR A 840 37.28 15.45 25.38
C THR A 840 37.25 14.60 26.66
N SER A 841 36.17 13.83 26.89
CA SER A 841 35.89 13.13 28.15
C SER A 841 35.95 11.61 28.05
N GLY A 842 35.60 11.05 26.90
CA GLY A 842 35.59 9.62 26.60
C GLY A 842 36.87 9.12 25.93
N TRP A 843 37.99 9.81 26.15
CA TRP A 843 39.31 9.46 25.61
C TRP A 843 39.39 9.45 24.07
N GLY A 844 38.52 10.21 23.39
CA GLY A 844 38.54 10.36 21.94
C GLY A 844 37.93 9.17 21.21
N GLN A 845 36.87 8.59 21.77
CA GLN A 845 36.11 7.51 21.15
C GLN A 845 35.47 7.99 19.82
N SER A 846 35.48 7.10 18.82
CA SER A 846 34.72 7.28 17.58
C SER A 846 33.27 6.83 17.78
N TYR A 847 32.32 7.63 17.32
CA TYR A 847 30.88 7.40 17.48
C TYR A 847 30.21 6.93 16.19
N TYR A 848 30.79 7.25 15.05
CA TYR A 848 30.24 6.93 13.74
C TYR A 848 31.12 5.98 12.94
N CYS A 849 32.37 5.78 13.34
CA CYS A 849 33.24 4.77 12.74
C CYS A 849 33.44 3.58 13.70
N GLY A 850 33.08 2.38 13.25
CA GLY A 850 33.24 1.15 14.02
C GLY A 850 34.69 0.64 14.05
N THR A 851 34.99 -0.28 14.98
CA THR A 851 36.30 -0.97 15.04
C THR A 851 36.56 -1.86 13.82
N ASN A 852 35.52 -2.16 13.04
CA ASN A 852 35.57 -2.83 11.74
C ASN A 852 35.99 -1.90 10.58
N GLY A 853 36.22 -0.61 10.84
CA GLY A 853 36.59 0.38 9.82
C GLY A 853 35.43 0.79 8.91
N LEU A 854 34.18 0.61 9.34
CA LEU A 854 32.99 1.01 8.60
C LEU A 854 32.39 2.30 9.15
N PHE A 855 31.82 3.12 8.27
CA PHE A 855 31.07 4.32 8.64
C PHE A 855 29.58 4.00 8.77
N TYR A 856 29.02 4.20 9.97
CA TYR A 856 27.61 3.99 10.28
C TYR A 856 26.77 5.18 9.82
N LEU A 857 26.55 5.26 8.50
CA LEU A 857 25.92 6.41 7.86
C LEU A 857 24.48 6.63 8.35
N SER A 858 23.66 5.60 8.54
CA SER A 858 22.30 5.81 9.06
C SER A 858 22.31 6.44 10.44
N GLY A 859 23.21 5.98 11.32
CA GLY A 859 23.38 6.57 12.66
C GLY A 859 23.78 8.04 12.60
N PHE A 860 24.64 8.42 11.65
CA PHE A 860 24.98 9.83 11.44
C PHE A 860 23.83 10.64 10.85
N LEU A 861 23.09 10.09 9.88
CA LEU A 861 21.96 10.79 9.25
C LEU A 861 20.82 11.07 10.25
N THR A 862 20.63 10.19 11.24
CA THR A 862 19.72 10.37 12.37
C THR A 862 20.33 11.11 13.55
N LEU A 863 21.62 11.47 13.48
CA LEU A 863 22.38 12.16 14.51
C LEU A 863 22.31 11.44 15.87
N TYR A 864 22.53 10.13 15.88
CA TYR A 864 22.50 9.28 17.09
C TYR A 864 23.41 9.80 18.22
N SER A 865 24.50 10.49 17.90
CA SER A 865 25.39 11.12 18.88
C SER A 865 25.77 12.54 18.46
N HIS A 866 25.75 13.49 19.39
CA HIS A 866 26.34 14.80 19.15
C HIS A 866 27.87 14.80 19.33
N LEU A 867 28.44 13.73 19.89
CA LEU A 867 29.88 13.60 20.12
C LEU A 867 30.59 12.99 18.92
N VAL A 868 31.76 13.54 18.59
CA VAL A 868 32.64 13.09 17.50
C VAL A 868 34.11 13.17 17.91
N ASN A 869 34.96 12.39 17.24
CA ASN A 869 36.41 12.57 17.27
C ASN A 869 36.97 12.95 15.87
N CYS A 870 38.30 12.99 15.73
CA CYS A 870 38.95 13.36 14.47
C CYS A 870 38.66 12.37 13.34
N THR A 871 38.62 11.06 13.63
CA THR A 871 38.24 9.99 12.70
C THR A 871 36.81 10.16 12.19
N ASP A 872 35.85 10.45 13.08
CA ASP A 872 34.47 10.73 12.66
C ASP A 872 34.42 11.94 11.72
N CYS A 873 35.09 13.04 12.08
CA CYS A 873 35.12 14.26 11.28
C CYS A 873 35.71 14.03 9.88
N ALA A 874 36.86 13.35 9.79
CA ALA A 874 37.52 13.01 8.53
C ALA A 874 36.63 12.13 7.64
N THR A 875 35.98 11.13 8.25
CA THR A 875 35.13 10.17 7.55
C THR A 875 33.86 10.84 7.02
N ILE A 876 33.20 11.70 7.81
CA ILE A 876 32.01 12.45 7.38
C ILE A 876 32.35 13.36 6.19
N VAL A 877 33.42 14.16 6.29
CA VAL A 877 33.83 15.08 5.23
C VAL A 877 34.17 14.32 3.94
N THR A 878 34.99 13.27 4.05
CA THR A 878 35.38 12.42 2.90
C THR A 878 34.16 11.78 2.24
N THR A 879 33.29 11.16 3.04
CA THR A 879 32.11 10.44 2.55
C THR A 879 31.13 11.37 1.84
N PHE A 880 30.83 12.54 2.41
CA PHE A 880 29.87 13.49 1.83
C PHE A 880 30.44 14.23 0.62
N ALA A 881 31.70 14.65 0.65
CA ALA A 881 32.33 15.33 -0.48
C ALA A 881 32.50 14.38 -1.68
N ASN A 882 32.90 13.13 -1.44
CA ASN A 882 33.11 12.16 -2.52
C ASN A 882 31.80 11.74 -3.20
N ALA A 883 30.65 11.81 -2.50
CA ALA A 883 29.34 11.61 -3.13
C ALA A 883 29.01 12.69 -4.18
N LEU A 884 29.56 13.89 -4.01
CA LEU A 884 29.36 15.04 -4.91
C LEU A 884 30.42 15.12 -6.03
N GLY A 885 31.35 14.16 -6.08
CA GLY A 885 32.41 14.08 -7.09
C GLY A 885 33.78 14.59 -6.64
N CYS A 886 34.00 14.81 -5.35
CA CYS A 886 35.36 15.05 -4.83
C CYS A 886 36.18 13.75 -4.77
N ASP A 887 37.50 13.89 -4.56
CA ASP A 887 38.47 12.79 -4.51
C ASP A 887 39.31 12.89 -3.23
N LEU A 888 38.63 12.81 -2.09
CA LEU A 888 39.23 12.90 -0.76
C LEU A 888 39.58 11.52 -0.18
N TYR A 889 40.51 11.51 0.76
CA TYR A 889 40.94 10.37 1.57
C TYR A 889 40.99 10.77 3.04
N GLU A 890 40.74 9.79 3.90
CA GLU A 890 41.02 9.91 5.33
C GLU A 890 42.50 9.58 5.53
N ALA A 891 43.27 10.48 6.16
CA ALA A 891 44.71 10.30 6.37
C ALA A 891 45.14 10.72 7.77
N ARG A 892 46.10 9.98 8.35
CA ARG A 892 46.64 10.22 9.67
C ARG A 892 47.94 11.02 9.66
N MET A 893 48.07 11.84 10.68
CA MET A 893 49.30 12.52 11.06
C MET A 893 49.76 11.89 12.37
N GLU A 894 50.94 11.31 12.39
CA GLU A 894 51.50 10.59 13.54
C GLU A 894 53.03 10.48 13.43
N ASP A 895 53.70 10.09 14.51
CA ASP A 895 55.10 9.68 14.47
C ASP A 895 55.19 8.20 14.04
N PRO A 896 55.56 7.90 12.78
CA PRO A 896 55.52 6.52 12.28
C PRO A 896 56.63 5.64 12.90
N ALA A 897 57.64 6.23 13.53
CA ALA A 897 58.78 5.49 14.05
C ALA A 897 58.54 5.02 15.50
N SER A 898 58.02 5.90 16.35
CA SER A 898 57.86 5.61 17.79
C SER A 898 56.47 5.86 18.37
N MET A 899 55.49 6.26 17.54
CA MET A 899 54.12 6.59 17.96
C MET A 899 54.09 7.60 19.14
N LYS A 900 55.10 8.47 19.21
CA LYS A 900 55.17 9.49 20.26
C LYS A 900 54.09 10.56 20.00
N PRO A 901 53.36 10.97 21.04
CA PRO A 901 52.37 12.03 20.88
C PRO A 901 53.02 13.37 20.49
N PHE A 902 52.56 13.97 19.38
CA PHE A 902 53.01 15.29 18.95
C PHE A 902 52.18 16.39 19.61
N ALA A 903 52.81 17.53 19.90
CA ALA A 903 52.15 18.69 20.51
C ALA A 903 51.49 19.59 19.45
N PHE A 904 50.28 20.05 19.73
CA PHE A 904 49.55 21.02 18.90
C PHE A 904 49.39 22.36 19.62
N VAL A 905 49.41 23.46 18.86
CA VAL A 905 49.19 24.82 19.39
C VAL A 905 47.75 24.98 19.86
N GLU A 906 47.39 26.09 20.50
CA GLU A 906 46.00 26.28 20.88
C GLU A 906 45.06 26.32 19.66
N VAL A 907 44.11 25.38 19.59
CA VAL A 907 43.04 25.30 18.58
C VAL A 907 41.67 25.31 19.24
N LYS A 908 40.61 25.57 18.48
CA LYS A 908 39.22 25.33 18.93
C LYS A 908 38.72 24.02 18.37
N SER A 909 38.54 23.01 19.20
CA SER A 909 37.87 21.78 18.77
C SER A 909 36.40 22.06 18.41
N ILE A 910 35.85 21.28 17.48
CA ILE A 910 34.45 21.31 17.05
C ILE A 910 33.48 21.38 18.25
N GLY A 911 32.50 22.28 18.17
CA GLY A 911 31.53 22.55 19.24
C GLY A 911 32.07 23.30 20.47
N LYS A 912 33.38 23.48 20.63
CA LYS A 912 33.98 24.17 21.79
C LYS A 912 34.24 25.65 21.49
N LYS A 913 34.02 26.50 22.49
CA LYS A 913 34.27 27.95 22.40
C LYS A 913 35.68 28.36 22.86
N VAL A 914 36.40 27.44 23.52
CA VAL A 914 37.68 27.69 24.18
C VAL A 914 38.82 27.20 23.31
N TRP A 915 39.87 28.01 23.21
CA TRP A 915 41.13 27.61 22.59
C TRP A 915 41.92 26.76 23.58
N LYS A 916 42.40 25.60 23.16
CA LYS A 916 43.20 24.70 23.98
C LYS A 916 44.31 24.05 23.17
N ASP A 917 45.46 23.90 23.79
CA ASP A 917 46.58 23.10 23.30
C ASP A 917 46.45 21.65 23.82
N GLY A 918 47.36 20.79 23.37
CA GLY A 918 47.39 19.40 23.81
C GLY A 918 48.35 18.55 23.00
N ARG A 919 48.14 17.23 23.05
CA ARG A 919 48.94 16.25 22.29
C ARG A 919 48.04 15.22 21.62
N PHE A 920 48.46 14.75 20.45
CA PHE A 920 47.82 13.66 19.72
C PHE A 920 48.82 12.53 19.47
N THR A 921 48.42 11.29 19.76
CA THR A 921 49.15 10.11 19.28
C THR A 921 48.99 9.99 17.76
N TYR A 922 47.79 10.28 17.26
CA TYR A 922 47.53 10.53 15.84
C TYR A 922 46.38 11.53 15.72
N HIS A 923 46.32 12.24 14.59
CA HIS A 923 45.18 13.06 14.18
C HIS A 923 44.78 12.67 12.76
N GLU A 924 43.49 12.37 12.53
CA GLU A 924 42.99 11.93 11.23
C GLU A 924 42.16 13.04 10.59
N VAL A 925 42.42 13.34 9.31
CA VAL A 925 41.80 14.45 8.57
C VAL A 925 41.38 14.01 7.17
N ALA A 926 40.45 14.74 6.55
CA ALA A 926 40.17 14.56 5.13
C ALA A 926 41.21 15.33 4.29
N VAL A 927 41.79 14.67 3.29
CA VAL A 927 42.81 15.25 2.41
C VAL A 927 42.52 14.97 0.95
N SER A 928 42.90 15.89 0.07
CA SER A 928 42.80 15.65 -1.37
C SER A 928 43.83 14.62 -1.85
N LYS A 929 43.49 13.93 -2.94
CA LYS A 929 44.50 13.38 -3.88
C LYS A 929 45.32 14.56 -4.47
N ARG A 930 46.54 14.47 -5.03
CA ARG A 930 46.93 13.65 -6.21
C ARG A 930 48.36 13.91 -6.73
N ALA A 931 48.75 13.03 -7.67
CA ALA A 931 49.77 13.09 -8.72
C ALA A 931 51.22 12.75 -8.31
N ALA A 932 51.52 11.45 -8.29
CA ALA A 932 52.84 10.80 -8.48
C ALA A 932 54.04 11.24 -7.60
N ALA A 933 53.93 12.26 -6.75
CA ALA A 933 55.02 12.78 -5.93
C ALA A 933 54.60 12.90 -4.45
N THR A 934 55.44 12.36 -3.57
CA THR A 934 55.26 12.17 -2.12
C THR A 934 55.55 13.45 -1.30
N GLY A 935 55.20 14.63 -1.81
CA GLY A 935 55.53 15.91 -1.15
C GLY A 935 54.39 16.49 -0.32
N ASN A 936 54.71 17.03 0.87
CA ASN A 936 53.75 17.63 1.80
C ASN A 936 52.95 18.83 1.24
N GLN A 937 53.50 19.52 0.23
CA GLN A 937 52.97 20.78 -0.32
C GLN A 937 51.73 20.60 -1.20
N ASN A 938 51.44 19.37 -1.63
CA ASN A 938 50.43 19.09 -2.66
C ASN A 938 49.17 18.40 -2.13
N ARG A 939 48.96 18.45 -0.81
CA ARG A 939 47.81 17.81 -0.14
C ARG A 939 46.95 18.89 0.48
N ALA A 940 45.78 19.13 -0.09
CA ALA A 940 44.81 20.06 0.49
C ALA A 940 44.12 19.38 1.68
N VAL A 941 44.15 20.01 2.85
CA VAL A 941 43.56 19.49 4.09
C VAL A 941 42.20 20.12 4.36
N TYR A 942 41.24 19.30 4.75
CA TYR A 942 39.87 19.67 5.14
C TYR A 942 39.58 19.06 6.53
N ASP A 943 39.91 19.80 7.57
CA ASP A 943 39.83 19.37 8.96
C ASP A 943 38.63 20.00 9.67
N ALA A 944 37.50 19.30 9.65
CA ALA A 944 36.31 19.74 10.38
C ALA A 944 36.43 19.56 11.91
N CYS A 945 37.49 18.93 12.42
CA CYS A 945 37.67 18.67 13.84
C CYS A 945 38.02 19.93 14.64
N CYS A 946 38.68 20.92 14.02
CA CYS A 946 39.13 22.09 14.74
C CYS A 946 39.26 23.36 13.89
N THR A 947 39.11 24.51 14.54
CA THR A 947 39.42 25.83 13.99
C THR A 947 40.82 26.23 14.44
N LEU A 948 41.65 26.63 13.48
CA LEU A 948 43.05 27.05 13.64
C LEU A 948 43.17 28.57 13.80
N ASN A 949 44.34 29.03 14.25
CA ASN A 949 44.74 30.43 14.14
C ASN A 949 45.52 30.63 12.84
N GLY A 950 44.89 31.17 11.81
CA GLY A 950 45.42 31.39 10.46
C GLY A 950 46.45 32.51 10.30
N SER A 951 46.86 33.17 11.39
CA SER A 951 47.90 34.20 11.33
C SER A 951 49.30 33.63 11.07
N ALA A 952 50.25 34.48 10.66
CA ALA A 952 51.67 34.09 10.54
C ALA A 952 52.34 33.72 11.88
N THR A 953 51.63 33.84 13.00
CA THR A 953 52.07 33.46 14.35
C THR A 953 51.02 32.56 15.03
N PRO A 954 50.86 31.29 14.61
CA PRO A 954 49.75 30.43 15.05
C PRO A 954 49.72 30.18 16.56
N ALA A 955 50.90 30.12 17.21
CA ALA A 955 51.04 29.97 18.65
C ALA A 955 50.71 31.25 19.46
N SER A 956 50.48 32.40 18.81
CA SER A 956 50.14 33.64 19.51
C SER A 956 48.72 33.58 20.09
N THR A 957 48.60 33.98 21.35
CA THR A 957 47.31 34.16 22.02
C THR A 957 46.66 35.52 21.73
N SER A 958 47.43 36.47 21.17
CA SER A 958 46.96 37.80 20.77
C SER A 958 46.80 37.88 19.24
N GLY A 959 45.71 38.52 18.78
CA GLY A 959 45.47 38.73 17.34
C GLY A 959 45.10 37.46 16.54
N ARG A 960 44.43 36.49 17.17
CA ARG A 960 44.04 35.23 16.51
C ARG A 960 43.10 35.45 15.32
N ASP A 961 43.36 34.74 14.24
CA ASP A 961 42.56 34.71 13.01
C ASP A 961 41.88 33.34 12.87
N PRO A 962 40.66 33.14 13.40
CA PRO A 962 40.00 31.83 13.40
C PRO A 962 39.63 31.39 11.98
N VAL A 963 40.22 30.29 11.52
CA VAL A 963 39.99 29.70 10.20
C VAL A 963 39.91 28.18 10.26
N LEU A 964 39.09 27.58 9.40
CA LEU A 964 39.17 26.16 9.06
C LEU A 964 40.31 25.92 8.08
N SER A 965 40.75 24.68 7.93
CA SER A 965 41.88 24.38 7.03
C SER A 965 41.49 24.64 5.58
N ASN A 966 40.26 24.29 5.18
CA ASN A 966 39.63 24.70 3.92
C ASN A 966 40.57 24.70 2.70
N GLY A 967 41.30 23.59 2.54
CA GLY A 967 42.21 23.37 1.43
C GLY A 967 43.64 23.89 1.59
N MET A 968 44.08 24.29 2.79
CA MET A 968 45.50 24.53 3.10
C MET A 968 46.38 23.34 2.67
N SER A 969 47.60 23.62 2.23
CA SER A 969 48.59 22.55 2.00
C SER A 969 48.85 21.82 3.31
N PHE A 970 49.14 20.51 3.29
CA PHE A 970 49.49 19.81 4.51
C PHE A 970 50.71 20.45 5.17
N SER A 971 51.75 20.76 4.39
CA SER A 971 52.85 21.62 4.82
C SER A 971 53.53 22.28 3.62
N ASP A 972 53.93 23.54 3.78
CA ASP A 972 54.74 24.25 2.77
C ASP A 972 56.20 23.76 2.74
N TYR A 973 56.57 22.84 3.62
CA TYR A 973 57.95 22.43 3.87
C TYR A 973 58.15 20.92 3.69
N ASP A 974 59.34 20.56 3.21
CA ASP A 974 59.84 19.18 3.26
C ASP A 974 60.09 18.76 4.72
N ASP A 975 59.97 17.47 5.02
CA ASP A 975 60.17 16.96 6.39
C ASP A 975 61.61 17.15 6.89
N THR A 976 62.59 17.28 5.99
CA THR A 976 63.99 17.55 6.33
C THR A 976 64.29 19.03 6.60
N ALA A 977 63.35 19.94 6.36
CA ALA A 977 63.57 21.37 6.54
C ALA A 977 63.80 21.72 8.03
N PRO A 978 64.80 22.58 8.36
CA PRO A 978 65.10 22.96 9.74
C PRO A 978 63.89 23.54 10.48
N ILE A 979 63.79 23.24 11.77
CA ILE A 979 62.77 23.74 12.70
C ILE A 979 63.46 24.68 13.70
N PRO A 980 62.92 25.87 14.02
CA PRO A 980 61.59 26.39 13.66
C PRO A 980 61.49 26.94 12.23
N ARG A 981 60.29 26.88 11.65
CA ARG A 981 59.96 27.32 10.29
C ARG A 981 59.29 28.69 10.27
N THR A 982 59.42 29.43 9.17
CA THR A 982 58.77 30.75 8.99
C THR A 982 57.35 30.58 8.47
N ILE A 983 56.34 30.85 9.28
CA ILE A 983 54.96 30.50 8.91
C ILE A 983 54.34 31.60 8.06
N VAL A 984 53.77 31.24 6.91
CA VAL A 984 52.98 32.14 6.06
C VAL A 984 51.51 31.98 6.46
N ALA A 985 50.79 33.09 6.63
CA ALA A 985 49.40 33.06 7.07
C ALA A 985 48.52 32.23 6.12
N ARG A 986 47.74 31.30 6.67
CA ARG A 986 46.73 30.47 5.98
C ARG A 986 47.25 29.60 4.83
N SER A 987 48.54 29.27 4.78
CA SER A 987 49.11 28.48 3.68
C SER A 987 49.29 27.00 4.02
N SER A 988 49.80 26.68 5.21
CA SER A 988 50.24 25.34 5.60
C SER A 988 49.57 24.82 6.88
N TYR A 989 48.72 23.81 6.75
CA TYR A 989 47.93 23.23 7.85
C TYR A 989 48.81 22.79 9.03
N ARG A 990 49.85 21.98 8.79
CA ARG A 990 50.71 21.41 9.84
C ARG A 990 51.33 22.50 10.69
N GLU A 991 51.89 23.53 10.09
CA GLU A 991 52.53 24.62 10.83
C GLU A 991 51.52 25.54 11.56
N HIS A 992 50.23 25.53 11.20
CA HIS A 992 49.17 26.22 11.95
C HIS A 992 48.51 25.34 13.02
N PHE A 993 48.79 24.03 13.00
CA PHE A 993 48.22 23.04 13.92
C PHE A 993 49.25 22.58 14.97
N ALA A 994 50.44 22.15 14.57
CA ALA A 994 51.48 21.62 15.44
C ALA A 994 52.40 22.72 16.01
N THR A 995 52.99 22.50 17.20
CA THR A 995 54.00 23.42 17.73
C THR A 995 55.23 23.46 16.81
N ASN A 996 55.79 24.65 16.59
CA ASN A 996 56.89 24.87 15.64
C ASN A 996 58.26 24.48 16.24
N ASP A 997 58.35 23.24 16.72
CA ASP A 997 59.51 22.65 17.38
C ASP A 997 59.59 21.13 17.09
N ALA A 998 60.57 20.46 17.70
CA ALA A 998 60.78 19.03 17.52
C ALA A 998 59.67 18.17 18.15
N GLU A 999 58.89 18.70 19.09
CA GLU A 999 57.80 17.97 19.76
C GLU A 999 56.45 18.09 19.04
N GLY A 1000 56.27 19.13 18.21
CA GLY A 1000 55.10 19.31 17.34
C GLY A 1000 55.39 18.91 15.90
N VAL A 1001 55.83 19.86 15.06
CA VAL A 1001 56.12 19.66 13.63
C VAL A 1001 57.07 18.48 13.39
N GLY A 1002 58.06 18.27 14.27
CA GLY A 1002 59.00 17.14 14.17
C GLY A 1002 58.38 15.75 14.35
N LEU A 1003 57.19 15.65 14.95
CA LEU A 1003 56.47 14.39 15.21
C LEU A 1003 55.10 14.32 14.49
N CYS A 1004 54.58 15.44 13.99
CA CYS A 1004 53.35 15.51 13.19
C CYS A 1004 53.67 15.18 11.71
N ILE A 1005 53.94 13.91 11.43
CA ILE A 1005 54.34 13.44 10.10
C ILE A 1005 53.15 12.82 9.37
N TYR A 1006 53.01 13.12 8.09
CA TYR A 1006 51.95 12.55 7.27
C TYR A 1006 52.22 11.06 7.00
N HIS A 1007 51.31 10.19 7.42
CA HIS A 1007 51.46 8.76 7.24
C HIS A 1007 50.75 8.28 5.96
N TRP A 1008 51.49 8.23 4.84
CA TRP A 1008 50.95 7.88 3.51
C TRP A 1008 50.22 6.53 3.46
N ALA A 1009 50.68 5.52 4.19
CA ALA A 1009 50.05 4.20 4.20
C ALA A 1009 48.71 4.16 4.96
N SER A 1010 48.33 5.24 5.65
CA SER A 1010 47.05 5.37 6.35
C SER A 1010 45.90 5.85 5.48
N GLU A 1011 46.19 6.31 4.25
CA GLU A 1011 45.16 6.81 3.31
C GLU A 1011 44.11 5.74 3.03
N GLN A 1012 42.87 6.02 3.43
CA GLN A 1012 41.75 5.11 3.26
C GLN A 1012 40.44 5.86 2.97
N ARG A 1013 39.41 5.09 2.63
CA ARG A 1013 38.03 5.54 2.48
C ARG A 1013 37.13 4.49 3.07
N ARG A 1014 36.48 4.81 4.18
CA ARG A 1014 35.66 3.83 4.89
C ARG A 1014 34.35 3.61 4.14
N SER A 1015 33.96 2.35 3.97
CA SER A 1015 32.68 2.01 3.34
C SER A 1015 31.53 2.49 4.22
N ALA A 1016 30.55 3.14 3.60
CA ALA A 1016 29.31 3.53 4.26
C ALA A 1016 28.38 2.33 4.43
N MET A 1017 27.80 2.16 5.62
CA MET A 1017 26.86 1.09 5.95
C MET A 1017 25.53 1.65 6.48
N PRO A 1018 24.42 0.95 6.21
CA PRO A 1018 23.13 1.19 6.85
C PRO A 1018 23.16 1.03 8.37
#